data_AF-A0A5K8A0H9-F1
#
_entry.id   AF-A0A5K8A0H9-F1
#
_cell.length_a   1.000
_cell.length_b   1.000
_cell.length_c   1.000
_cell.angle_alpha   90.00
_cell.angle_beta   90.00
_cell.angle_gamma   90.00
#
_symmetry.space_group_name_H-M   'P 1'
#
loop_
_entity.id
_entity.type
_entity.pdbx_description
1 polymer ?
#
loop_
_entity_poly.entity_id
_entity_poly.type
_entity_poly.pdbx_seq_one_letter_code
_entity_poly.pdbx_strand_id
1 'polypeptide(L)'
;MQRNLKHLKPHPILLSLLIAMPVFAVSPGSDNEGNETGKLPDRVVIKTPLQSFNRFYYFALKDGRIYYKPNAETTGKRGTWKLFLATGLPGNKSVGDFPVPSSVKSIYADADEIVALSDAGRFYWLRLGKGISWEEKIWNHLWGWPEKEPLFLTGPASSPVGWAIGRRNRDVLYHEDIDGNPHHFGTMGITTLYVLNSRGREIRFTDSGLPADFSHTICLPNRGKFVAENISVSASTIFVIDAAGDMYTRLIDFDTSGSDPMFFKYSYKREKRHDNGEDWGSNFTKWSLPAEGWRKQPGIDLKGRARLSSMITILQNGHGNAARELRMAGINEDGNTGYYYKNIFDDTWSFSLAELTIPDSSFLKEGKKIDYSKLKNSDIHYRGKIRRASVYLGNVSAELLNFNLTESPSILRIIENGRPFDITFYTVESWTYLKRIDPGRDGVPKIFLGTLEFPVETENNSHGYGPVLRELKKQNLKTFRFLVEATTDYVYIKPRSEIYTDIEMIFAAKNLPFRHPMVARTYSLAVNGFNKIASSDDLIIESLSGLSSKDIPLLKKKIKKNREAISGMKSIMKRMKRASKELSESSLKYKFFYTLVNATGLVFLDKPKIWTSTRHFGAILKSYKDSYKYLYFVKEQDYDQAVAKIESRIDAYSHKIHELNGKSKSEIFYSEKFFDYFEKLGIKDEYLSYLSLSGVISARCDVSPVKKGYSFFFIRLGKNGICNRLTFIVELPEISKEMLQSSTEGIVEKGKFEALLTLFNIDESPESLDIYKKIFLTNYPAGERSESLKALLKIEKGEWQLYDTSGFSKNQVWLKGKRQLPL
;
A
#
# COMPACT_ATOMS: atom_id res chain seq x y z
N MET A 1 -0.20 -2.71 -38.37
CA MET A 1 -1.08 -3.77 -37.84
C MET A 1 -2.14 -3.19 -36.88
N GLN A 2 -2.88 -2.17 -37.33
CA GLN A 2 -3.86 -1.43 -36.51
C GLN A 2 -5.12 -1.02 -37.30
N ARG A 3 -5.41 -1.69 -38.43
CA ARG A 3 -6.53 -1.33 -39.32
C ARG A 3 -7.72 -2.31 -39.33
N ASN A 4 -7.69 -3.45 -38.62
CA ASN A 4 -8.73 -4.49 -38.73
C ASN A 4 -9.45 -4.89 -37.43
N LEU A 5 -9.82 -3.95 -36.56
CA LEU A 5 -10.68 -4.24 -35.39
C LEU A 5 -11.91 -3.31 -35.30
N LYS A 6 -12.46 -2.90 -36.45
CA LYS A 6 -13.63 -2.00 -36.53
C LYS A 6 -15.00 -2.70 -36.52
N HIS A 7 -15.08 -4.02 -36.36
CA HIS A 7 -16.37 -4.72 -36.36
C HIS A 7 -16.47 -5.74 -35.24
N LEU A 8 -17.02 -5.30 -34.09
CA LEU A 8 -17.77 -6.13 -33.15
C LEU A 8 -18.63 -5.16 -32.32
N LYS A 9 -19.89 -5.02 -32.72
CA LYS A 9 -20.93 -4.30 -31.95
C LYS A 9 -21.40 -5.20 -30.80
N PRO A 10 -21.66 -4.67 -29.59
CA PRO A 10 -22.36 -5.40 -28.54
C PRO A 10 -23.87 -5.20 -28.66
N HIS A 11 -24.67 -6.22 -28.31
CA HIS A 11 -26.10 -6.08 -28.04
C HIS A 11 -26.41 -6.48 -26.57
N PRO A 12 -27.36 -5.80 -25.90
CA PRO A 12 -27.53 -5.77 -24.44
C PRO A 12 -28.79 -6.52 -23.95
N ILE A 13 -29.04 -6.53 -22.63
CA ILE A 13 -30.31 -6.70 -21.84
C ILE A 13 -29.90 -7.25 -20.43
N LEU A 14 -30.33 -6.84 -19.23
CA LEU A 14 -31.05 -5.70 -18.60
C LEU A 14 -30.72 -5.77 -17.06
N LEU A 15 -30.38 -4.66 -16.38
CA LEU A 15 -31.10 -3.93 -15.31
C LEU A 15 -32.16 -4.74 -14.51
N SER A 16 -32.37 -4.65 -13.18
CA SER A 16 -32.28 -3.53 -12.21
C SER A 16 -32.66 -4.03 -10.79
N LEU A 17 -32.17 -3.39 -9.71
CA LEU A 17 -32.98 -2.94 -8.53
C LEU A 17 -32.12 -2.22 -7.45
N LEU A 18 -32.46 -0.94 -7.22
CA LEU A 18 -32.13 -0.09 -6.05
C LEU A 18 -33.05 -0.50 -4.84
N ILE A 19 -32.82 -0.15 -3.56
CA ILE A 19 -33.04 1.18 -2.92
C ILE A 19 -32.66 1.15 -1.41
N ALA A 20 -32.02 2.27 -0.96
CA ALA A 20 -32.05 3.03 0.32
C ALA A 20 -31.51 2.58 1.71
N MET A 21 -30.87 3.61 2.32
CA MET A 21 -30.82 4.08 3.74
C MET A 21 -29.48 3.91 4.50
N PRO A 22 -29.16 4.78 5.49
CA PRO A 22 -29.15 6.24 5.49
C PRO A 22 -27.74 6.80 5.82
N VAL A 23 -27.52 8.06 5.43
CA VAL A 23 -26.31 8.84 5.68
C VAL A 23 -26.22 9.21 7.16
N PHE A 24 -25.15 8.78 7.84
CA PHE A 24 -24.68 9.47 9.06
C PHE A 24 -23.57 10.43 8.64
N ALA A 25 -23.94 11.71 8.53
CA ALA A 25 -23.00 12.81 8.44
C ALA A 25 -22.31 12.96 9.80
N VAL A 26 -21.03 12.63 9.87
CA VAL A 26 -20.13 13.17 10.89
C VAL A 26 -19.31 14.22 10.18
N SER A 27 -19.64 15.48 10.44
CA SER A 27 -18.87 16.65 10.01
C SER A 27 -17.52 16.65 10.72
N PRO A 28 -16.38 16.73 10.00
CA PRO A 28 -15.22 17.41 10.51
C PRO A 28 -15.31 18.86 10.03
N GLY A 29 -15.54 19.77 10.99
CA GLY A 29 -15.42 21.19 10.78
C GLY A 29 -14.02 21.54 10.27
N SER A 30 -13.98 22.17 9.12
CA SER A 30 -12.95 23.14 8.74
C SER A 30 -13.70 24.23 7.99
N ASP A 31 -13.94 25.34 8.67
CA ASP A 31 -14.52 26.53 8.07
C ASP A 31 -13.69 26.91 6.84
N ASN A 32 -14.31 26.79 5.66
CA ASN A 32 -13.74 27.20 4.38
C ASN A 32 -13.90 28.73 4.24
N GLU A 33 -13.24 29.49 5.11
CA GLU A 33 -13.15 30.95 5.02
C GLU A 33 -12.08 31.38 4.02
N GLY A 34 -12.26 30.97 2.76
CA GLY A 34 -11.36 31.33 1.66
C GLY A 34 -11.99 32.19 0.57
N ASN A 35 -13.28 32.52 0.67
CA ASN A 35 -13.95 33.33 -0.35
C ASN A 35 -15.21 34.03 0.16
N GLU A 36 -15.08 35.01 1.07
CA GLU A 36 -16.22 35.82 1.51
C GLU A 36 -16.78 36.79 0.44
N THR A 37 -16.18 36.91 -0.76
CA THR A 37 -16.67 37.90 -1.75
C THR A 37 -17.41 37.34 -2.97
N GLY A 38 -17.31 36.03 -3.28
CA GLY A 38 -17.97 35.46 -4.47
C GLY A 38 -17.63 36.15 -5.81
N LYS A 39 -16.52 36.91 -5.87
CA LYS A 39 -16.11 37.71 -7.03
C LYS A 39 -15.04 36.97 -7.84
N LEU A 40 -15.23 36.90 -9.15
CA LEU A 40 -14.29 36.25 -10.06
C LEU A 40 -13.08 37.17 -10.29
N PRO A 41 -11.83 36.68 -10.20
CA PRO A 41 -10.64 37.54 -10.23
C PRO A 41 -10.31 38.06 -11.63
N ASP A 42 -9.68 39.22 -11.71
CA ASP A 42 -9.22 39.77 -13.00
C ASP A 42 -8.04 39.00 -13.59
N ARG A 43 -7.24 38.35 -12.75
CA ARG A 43 -6.14 37.47 -13.17
C ARG A 43 -5.92 36.39 -12.13
N VAL A 44 -5.52 35.19 -12.56
CA VAL A 44 -5.13 34.11 -11.63
C VAL A 44 -3.62 33.93 -11.71
N VAL A 45 -2.90 34.40 -10.70
CA VAL A 45 -1.43 34.27 -10.61
C VAL A 45 -0.96 33.19 -9.65
N ILE A 46 -1.80 32.84 -8.67
CA ILE A 46 -1.56 31.80 -7.67
C ILE A 46 -2.70 30.78 -7.77
N LYS A 47 -2.35 29.51 -7.92
CA LYS A 47 -3.27 28.38 -7.92
C LYS A 47 -3.74 28.09 -6.49
N THR A 48 -5.04 27.90 -6.34
CA THR A 48 -5.71 27.53 -5.08
C THR A 48 -6.79 26.50 -5.40
N PRO A 49 -7.43 25.87 -4.40
CA PRO A 49 -8.57 25.00 -4.66
C PRO A 49 -9.70 25.67 -5.47
N LEU A 50 -9.84 27.00 -5.39
CA LEU A 50 -10.92 27.75 -6.01
C LEU A 50 -10.53 28.45 -7.32
N GLN A 51 -9.25 28.55 -7.64
CA GLN A 51 -8.80 29.17 -8.88
C GLN A 51 -7.52 28.50 -9.40
N SER A 52 -7.43 28.31 -10.70
CA SER A 52 -6.25 27.71 -11.31
C SER A 52 -6.09 28.20 -12.74
N PHE A 53 -5.00 27.83 -13.38
CA PHE A 53 -4.76 28.16 -14.77
C PHE A 53 -3.91 27.10 -15.45
N ASN A 54 -4.04 27.04 -16.76
CA ASN A 54 -3.15 26.27 -17.62
C ASN A 54 -2.66 27.16 -18.76
N ARG A 55 -2.01 26.56 -19.77
CA ARG A 55 -1.46 27.31 -20.91
C ARG A 55 -2.53 28.10 -21.69
N PHE A 56 -3.80 27.71 -21.64
CA PHE A 56 -4.82 28.29 -22.51
C PHE A 56 -5.82 29.17 -21.76
N TYR A 57 -6.12 28.84 -20.51
CA TYR A 57 -7.24 29.46 -19.78
C TYR A 57 -6.92 29.70 -18.31
N TYR A 58 -7.52 30.76 -17.78
CA TYR A 58 -7.77 30.95 -16.36
C TYR A 58 -9.09 30.27 -15.97
N PHE A 59 -9.14 29.71 -14.77
CA PHE A 59 -10.31 29.04 -14.19
C PHE A 59 -10.58 29.55 -12.77
N ALA A 60 -11.85 29.66 -12.41
CA ALA A 60 -12.29 30.00 -11.07
C ALA A 60 -13.59 29.28 -10.72
N LEU A 61 -13.77 28.96 -9.44
CA LEU A 61 -14.99 28.40 -8.88
C LEU A 61 -15.85 29.50 -8.28
N LYS A 62 -17.14 29.47 -8.63
CA LYS A 62 -18.17 30.29 -8.01
C LYS A 62 -19.44 29.46 -7.90
N ASP A 63 -20.01 29.40 -6.69
CA ASP A 63 -21.24 28.64 -6.37
C ASP A 63 -21.19 27.17 -6.84
N GLY A 64 -20.03 26.52 -6.65
CA GLY A 64 -19.81 25.14 -7.05
C GLY A 64 -19.70 24.90 -8.56
N ARG A 65 -19.55 25.96 -9.38
CA ARG A 65 -19.44 25.89 -10.85
C ARG A 65 -18.14 26.48 -11.34
N ILE A 66 -17.59 25.88 -12.40
CA ILE A 66 -16.36 26.31 -13.05
C ILE A 66 -16.66 27.43 -14.05
N TYR A 67 -15.97 28.54 -13.88
CA TYR A 67 -15.88 29.63 -14.84
C TYR A 67 -14.50 29.61 -15.50
N TYR A 68 -14.43 30.08 -16.74
CA TYR A 68 -13.18 30.20 -17.48
C TYR A 68 -13.10 31.51 -18.25
N LYS A 69 -11.87 31.93 -18.56
CA LYS A 69 -11.55 32.95 -19.56
C LYS A 69 -10.16 32.69 -20.16
N PRO A 70 -9.81 33.26 -21.31
CA PRO A 70 -8.48 33.08 -21.91
C PRO A 70 -7.34 33.47 -20.95
N ASN A 71 -6.26 32.69 -20.95
CA ASN A 71 -5.03 33.04 -20.25
C ASN A 71 -4.26 34.07 -21.10
N ALA A 72 -4.38 35.35 -20.74
CA ALA A 72 -3.76 36.43 -21.49
C ALA A 72 -2.22 36.38 -21.49
N GLU A 73 -1.59 35.84 -20.44
CA GLU A 73 -0.11 35.79 -20.32
C GLU A 73 0.51 34.85 -21.35
N THR A 74 -0.14 33.72 -21.61
CA THR A 74 0.40 32.66 -22.50
C THR A 74 -0.24 32.65 -23.88
N THR A 75 -1.43 33.25 -24.05
CA THR A 75 -2.16 33.26 -25.32
C THR A 75 -2.22 34.64 -25.99
N GLY A 76 -1.93 35.72 -25.26
CA GLY A 76 -2.13 37.09 -25.72
C GLY A 76 -3.59 37.53 -25.87
N LYS A 77 -4.56 36.65 -25.56
CA LYS A 77 -5.99 36.92 -25.72
C LYS A 77 -6.61 37.36 -24.41
N ARG A 78 -7.41 38.43 -24.44
CA ARG A 78 -8.25 38.88 -23.32
C ARG A 78 -9.68 38.37 -23.51
N GLY A 79 -10.43 38.29 -22.41
CA GLY A 79 -11.84 37.90 -22.43
C GLY A 79 -12.50 38.01 -21.06
N THR A 80 -13.82 37.90 -21.04
CA THR A 80 -14.62 37.90 -19.81
C THR A 80 -14.85 36.48 -19.29
N TRP A 81 -15.16 36.36 -18.01
CA TRP A 81 -15.51 35.09 -17.39
C TRP A 81 -16.82 34.53 -17.97
N LYS A 82 -16.82 33.25 -18.32
CA LYS A 82 -18.00 32.51 -18.80
C LYS A 82 -18.11 31.18 -18.08
N LEU A 83 -19.33 30.65 -17.96
CA LEU A 83 -19.54 29.28 -17.48
C LEU A 83 -18.82 28.29 -18.40
N PHE A 84 -18.01 27.41 -17.80
CA PHE A 84 -17.22 26.44 -18.53
C PHE A 84 -18.12 25.33 -19.09
N LEU A 85 -18.07 25.12 -20.42
CA LEU A 85 -18.91 24.16 -21.14
C LEU A 85 -20.41 24.30 -20.82
N ALA A 86 -20.89 25.54 -20.82
CA ALA A 86 -22.27 25.99 -20.57
C ALA A 86 -22.81 25.79 -19.14
N THR A 87 -22.51 24.68 -18.47
CA THR A 87 -23.05 24.39 -17.13
C THR A 87 -22.08 24.74 -16.00
N GLY A 88 -20.77 24.78 -16.27
CA GLY A 88 -19.74 24.86 -15.25
C GLY A 88 -19.57 23.57 -14.42
N LEU A 89 -20.30 22.50 -14.74
CA LEU A 89 -20.21 21.20 -14.07
C LEU A 89 -19.62 20.16 -15.02
N PRO A 90 -18.82 19.20 -14.51
CA PRO A 90 -18.42 18.03 -15.27
C PRO A 90 -19.62 17.30 -15.90
N GLY A 91 -19.59 17.13 -17.22
CA GLY A 91 -20.67 16.53 -17.98
C GLY A 91 -20.23 16.06 -19.36
N ASN A 92 -20.86 15.00 -19.85
CA ASN A 92 -20.61 14.46 -21.19
C ASN A 92 -21.89 13.82 -21.74
N LYS A 93 -22.53 14.49 -22.70
CA LYS A 93 -23.80 14.04 -23.30
C LYS A 93 -23.66 12.77 -24.14
N SER A 94 -22.44 12.43 -24.58
CA SER A 94 -22.17 11.23 -25.40
C SER A 94 -22.06 9.95 -24.58
N VAL A 95 -22.08 10.04 -23.25
CA VAL A 95 -22.03 8.90 -22.33
C VAL A 95 -23.38 8.78 -21.64
N GLY A 96 -24.09 7.67 -21.86
CA GLY A 96 -25.31 7.34 -21.12
C GLY A 96 -25.02 7.25 -19.62
N ASP A 97 -25.91 7.82 -18.80
CA ASP A 97 -25.79 7.90 -17.33
C ASP A 97 -24.46 8.50 -16.83
N PHE A 98 -23.94 9.53 -17.51
CA PHE A 98 -22.78 10.26 -17.00
C PHE A 98 -23.08 10.81 -15.59
N PRO A 99 -22.24 10.54 -14.59
CA PRO A 99 -22.46 10.98 -13.22
C PRO A 99 -22.12 12.47 -13.10
N VAL A 100 -23.09 13.35 -13.38
CA VAL A 100 -22.93 14.79 -13.21
C VAL A 100 -22.93 15.10 -11.71
N PRO A 101 -21.92 15.80 -11.16
CA PRO A 101 -21.88 16.15 -9.74
C PRO A 101 -22.87 17.26 -9.39
N SER A 102 -23.26 17.37 -8.12
CA SER A 102 -24.11 18.49 -7.67
C SER A 102 -23.33 19.81 -7.66
N SER A 103 -22.04 19.75 -7.32
CA SER A 103 -21.13 20.88 -7.28
C SER A 103 -19.66 20.44 -7.39
N VAL A 104 -18.82 21.36 -7.82
CA VAL A 104 -17.36 21.23 -7.84
C VAL A 104 -16.78 21.87 -6.59
N LYS A 105 -16.06 21.09 -5.79
CA LYS A 105 -15.41 21.52 -4.56
C LYS A 105 -14.06 22.19 -4.79
N SER A 106 -13.29 21.68 -5.75
CA SER A 106 -11.99 22.27 -6.10
C SER A 106 -11.54 21.90 -7.51
N ILE A 107 -10.61 22.69 -8.06
CA ILE A 107 -10.02 22.50 -9.37
C ILE A 107 -8.50 22.63 -9.33
N TYR A 108 -7.82 21.96 -10.26
CA TYR A 108 -6.42 22.20 -10.55
C TYR A 108 -6.17 22.01 -12.05
N ALA A 109 -5.30 22.84 -12.61
CA ALA A 109 -4.99 22.82 -14.03
C ALA A 109 -3.48 22.90 -14.26
N ASP A 110 -2.98 22.19 -15.27
CA ASP A 110 -1.57 22.16 -15.66
C ASP A 110 -1.44 21.88 -17.16
N ALA A 111 -0.45 22.50 -17.81
CA ALA A 111 -0.22 22.45 -19.26
C ALA A 111 -1.49 22.61 -20.11
N ASP A 112 -2.04 21.52 -20.63
CA ASP A 112 -3.23 21.46 -21.47
C ASP A 112 -4.44 20.81 -20.79
N GLU A 113 -4.43 20.62 -19.47
CA GLU A 113 -5.44 19.84 -18.77
C GLU A 113 -6.05 20.58 -17.57
N ILE A 114 -7.30 20.24 -17.25
CA ILE A 114 -7.98 20.62 -16.02
C ILE A 114 -8.56 19.36 -15.37
N VAL A 115 -8.42 19.29 -14.04
CA VAL A 115 -9.04 18.28 -13.18
C VAL A 115 -9.95 18.98 -12.19
N ALA A 116 -11.11 18.39 -11.93
CA ALA A 116 -12.11 18.87 -10.99
C ALA A 116 -12.43 17.78 -9.96
N LEU A 117 -12.55 18.18 -8.70
CA LEU A 117 -13.00 17.34 -7.59
C LEU A 117 -14.43 17.74 -7.21
N SER A 118 -15.37 16.80 -7.25
CA SER A 118 -16.75 17.05 -6.85
C SER A 118 -16.96 17.05 -5.33
N ASP A 119 -18.13 17.52 -4.91
CA ASP A 119 -18.70 17.34 -3.57
C ASP A 119 -18.68 15.88 -3.07
N ALA A 120 -18.95 14.92 -3.95
CA ALA A 120 -18.87 13.48 -3.65
C ALA A 120 -17.44 12.91 -3.56
N GLY A 121 -16.40 13.76 -3.63
CA GLY A 121 -15.01 13.33 -3.56
C GLY A 121 -14.50 12.62 -4.83
N ARG A 122 -15.18 12.80 -5.97
CA ARG A 122 -14.85 12.15 -7.26
C ARG A 122 -14.06 13.09 -8.17
N PHE A 123 -13.08 12.53 -8.87
CA PHE A 123 -12.31 13.25 -9.88
C PHE A 123 -12.90 13.16 -11.28
N TYR A 124 -12.87 14.29 -11.99
CA TYR A 124 -13.19 14.45 -13.40
C TYR A 124 -12.03 15.17 -14.09
N TRP A 125 -11.77 14.87 -15.35
CA TRP A 125 -10.66 15.47 -16.08
C TRP A 125 -10.99 15.78 -17.54
N LEU A 126 -10.33 16.79 -18.10
CA LEU A 126 -10.54 17.24 -19.47
C LEU A 126 -9.27 17.85 -20.05
N ARG A 127 -8.91 17.42 -21.27
CA ARG A 127 -7.79 17.98 -22.05
C ARG A 127 -8.26 19.03 -23.06
N LEU A 128 -7.53 20.14 -23.09
CA LEU A 128 -7.89 21.41 -23.73
C LEU A 128 -6.99 21.77 -24.92
N GLY A 129 -6.15 20.85 -25.41
CA GLY A 129 -5.18 21.10 -26.48
C GLY A 129 -5.73 21.88 -27.69
N LYS A 130 -4.82 22.58 -28.39
CA LYS A 130 -5.07 23.49 -29.55
C LYS A 130 -5.95 22.85 -30.67
N GLY A 131 -7.10 23.47 -31.01
CA GLY A 131 -8.06 23.12 -32.11
C GLY A 131 -9.10 22.02 -31.73
N ILE A 132 -10.32 21.88 -32.30
CA ILE A 132 -11.01 22.53 -33.45
C ILE A 132 -12.41 23.10 -33.08
N SER A 133 -13.01 22.73 -31.94
CA SER A 133 -14.27 23.31 -31.46
C SER A 133 -14.45 23.08 -29.96
N TRP A 134 -15.25 23.89 -29.29
CA TRP A 134 -15.72 23.61 -27.92
C TRP A 134 -16.60 22.36 -27.84
N GLU A 135 -17.23 21.97 -28.95
CA GLU A 135 -18.15 20.83 -29.04
C GLU A 135 -17.46 19.47 -28.81
N GLU A 136 -16.16 19.38 -29.10
CA GLU A 136 -15.37 18.15 -28.90
C GLU A 136 -14.77 18.05 -27.49
N LYS A 137 -14.87 19.11 -26.68
CA LYS A 137 -14.28 19.16 -25.33
C LYS A 137 -15.28 18.59 -24.33
N ILE A 138 -15.11 17.30 -24.03
CA ILE A 138 -15.98 16.54 -23.11
C ILE A 138 -15.22 16.08 -21.86
N TRP A 139 -15.90 16.06 -20.73
CA TRP A 139 -15.35 15.57 -19.48
C TRP A 139 -15.21 14.04 -19.49
N ASN A 140 -14.14 13.56 -18.87
CA ASN A 140 -13.95 12.16 -18.52
C ASN A 140 -14.18 11.99 -17.02
N HIS A 141 -14.80 10.86 -16.66
CA HIS A 141 -15.20 10.51 -15.29
C HIS A 141 -14.55 9.19 -14.82
N LEU A 142 -13.70 8.61 -15.67
CA LEU A 142 -12.98 7.37 -15.43
C LEU A 142 -11.49 7.65 -15.54
N TRP A 143 -10.72 6.95 -14.72
CA TRP A 143 -9.28 7.11 -14.56
C TRP A 143 -8.60 5.74 -14.65
N GLY A 144 -7.32 5.75 -14.98
CA GLY A 144 -6.43 4.61 -14.80
C GLY A 144 -6.49 3.50 -15.84
N TRP A 145 -5.60 2.53 -15.63
CA TRP A 145 -5.40 1.31 -16.42
C TRP A 145 -5.07 0.14 -15.47
N PRO A 146 -5.46 -1.12 -15.76
CA PRO A 146 -6.14 -1.61 -16.97
C PRO A 146 -7.64 -1.33 -17.02
N GLU A 147 -8.28 -1.16 -15.87
CA GLU A 147 -9.70 -0.85 -15.79
C GLU A 147 -9.87 0.67 -15.67
N LYS A 148 -10.63 1.25 -16.60
CA LYS A 148 -11.03 2.65 -16.52
C LYS A 148 -12.18 2.75 -15.54
N GLU A 149 -11.88 3.18 -14.32
CA GLU A 149 -12.84 3.23 -13.21
C GLU A 149 -12.99 4.65 -12.64
N PRO A 150 -14.08 4.94 -11.92
CA PRO A 150 -14.18 6.15 -11.13
C PRO A 150 -13.04 6.27 -10.10
N LEU A 151 -12.39 7.44 -10.04
CA LEU A 151 -11.40 7.76 -9.02
C LEU A 151 -12.02 8.62 -7.92
N PHE A 152 -11.89 8.17 -6.67
CA PHE A 152 -12.40 8.86 -5.49
C PHE A 152 -11.29 9.09 -4.46
N LEU A 153 -11.38 10.19 -3.73
CA LEU A 153 -10.59 10.39 -2.51
C LEU A 153 -10.99 9.32 -1.47
N THR A 154 -10.07 8.39 -1.19
CA THR A 154 -10.31 7.23 -0.33
C THR A 154 -9.09 6.92 0.52
N GLY A 155 -9.27 6.17 1.61
CA GLY A 155 -8.18 5.75 2.47
C GLY A 155 -7.36 6.93 3.01
N PRO A 156 -6.02 6.85 3.01
CA PRO A 156 -5.13 7.95 3.41
C PRO A 156 -5.27 9.25 2.60
N ALA A 157 -5.97 9.22 1.45
CA ALA A 157 -6.23 10.38 0.60
C ALA A 157 -7.60 11.05 0.87
N SER A 158 -8.44 10.54 1.77
CA SER A 158 -9.85 10.98 1.93
C SER A 158 -10.07 12.42 2.43
N SER A 159 -9.05 13.07 3.01
CA SER A 159 -9.14 14.44 3.55
C SER A 159 -7.82 15.18 3.38
N PRO A 160 -7.45 15.53 2.14
CA PRO A 160 -6.11 16.05 1.88
C PRO A 160 -5.94 17.49 2.37
N VAL A 161 -4.72 17.82 2.80
CA VAL A 161 -4.30 19.21 3.01
C VAL A 161 -4.28 19.97 1.69
N GLY A 162 -3.84 19.30 0.62
CA GLY A 162 -3.86 19.84 -0.74
C GLY A 162 -3.74 18.73 -1.78
N TRP A 163 -4.14 19.03 -3.01
CA TRP A 163 -3.95 18.14 -4.15
C TRP A 163 -3.62 18.96 -5.40
N ALA A 164 -2.90 18.34 -6.33
CA ALA A 164 -2.44 18.99 -7.55
C ALA A 164 -2.24 17.95 -8.66
N ILE A 165 -2.17 18.40 -9.90
CA ILE A 165 -1.80 17.55 -11.04
C ILE A 165 -0.50 18.05 -11.67
N GLY A 166 0.30 17.11 -12.15
CA GLY A 166 1.46 17.37 -13.02
C GLY A 166 1.21 16.77 -14.40
N ARG A 167 1.35 17.59 -15.44
CA ARG A 167 1.13 17.22 -16.84
C ARG A 167 2.44 17.33 -17.62
N ARG A 168 3.10 16.20 -17.84
CA ARG A 168 4.30 16.11 -18.70
C ARG A 168 3.84 15.80 -20.14
N ASN A 169 3.90 16.80 -21.01
CA ASN A 169 3.42 16.75 -22.39
C ASN A 169 4.39 17.46 -23.35
N ARG A 170 3.94 17.76 -24.58
CA ARG A 170 4.72 18.48 -25.58
C ARG A 170 5.20 19.87 -25.16
N ASP A 171 4.55 20.51 -24.19
CA ASP A 171 4.86 21.88 -23.79
C ASP A 171 6.12 21.94 -22.90
N VAL A 172 6.46 20.85 -22.20
CA VAL A 172 7.76 20.70 -21.52
C VAL A 172 8.80 19.95 -22.37
N LEU A 173 8.33 19.26 -23.42
CA LEU A 173 9.09 18.51 -24.43
C LEU A 173 9.95 17.35 -23.92
N TYR A 174 10.80 17.56 -22.92
CA TYR A 174 11.62 16.54 -22.30
C TYR A 174 11.74 16.77 -20.79
N HIS A 175 12.19 15.74 -20.10
CA HIS A 175 12.67 15.81 -18.73
C HIS A 175 14.10 15.27 -18.69
N GLU A 176 14.86 15.64 -17.68
CA GLU A 176 16.22 15.13 -17.50
C GLU A 176 16.27 14.15 -16.32
N ASP A 177 17.01 13.05 -16.49
CA ASP A 177 17.31 12.15 -15.37
C ASP A 177 18.34 12.77 -14.40
N ILE A 178 18.69 12.05 -13.34
CA ILE A 178 19.62 12.51 -12.31
C ILE A 178 21.07 12.73 -12.82
N ASP A 179 21.45 12.16 -13.96
CA ASP A 179 22.73 12.45 -14.64
C ASP A 179 22.56 13.61 -15.66
N GLY A 180 21.37 14.20 -15.75
CA GLY A 180 21.02 15.28 -16.67
C GLY A 180 20.83 14.80 -18.11
N ASN A 181 20.52 13.52 -18.33
CA ASN A 181 20.26 13.03 -19.68
C ASN A 181 18.81 13.35 -20.06
N PRO A 182 18.57 14.03 -21.18
CA PRO A 182 17.23 14.41 -21.55
C PRO A 182 16.46 13.23 -22.18
N HIS A 183 15.19 13.13 -21.84
CA HIS A 183 14.24 12.10 -22.28
C HIS A 183 12.93 12.77 -22.73
N HIS A 184 12.65 12.65 -24.03
CA HIS A 184 11.44 13.18 -24.66
C HIS A 184 10.16 12.71 -23.95
N PHE A 185 9.11 13.53 -23.95
CA PHE A 185 7.84 13.26 -23.23
C PHE A 185 7.02 12.07 -23.76
N GLY A 186 7.46 11.42 -24.83
CA GLY A 186 6.73 10.34 -25.52
C GLY A 186 5.62 10.83 -26.46
N THR A 187 4.54 10.04 -26.62
CA THR A 187 3.49 10.30 -27.62
C THR A 187 2.18 10.87 -27.06
N MET A 188 1.81 10.49 -25.84
CA MET A 188 0.53 10.90 -25.21
C MET A 188 0.74 11.87 -24.03
N GLY A 189 1.98 12.00 -23.57
CA GLY A 189 2.33 12.56 -22.27
C GLY A 189 1.68 11.81 -21.11
N ILE A 190 2.02 12.17 -19.88
CA ILE A 190 1.42 11.61 -18.67
C ILE A 190 0.75 12.70 -17.82
N THR A 191 -0.29 12.30 -17.11
CA THR A 191 -0.96 13.11 -16.09
C THR A 191 -0.87 12.36 -14.79
N THR A 192 -0.22 12.95 -13.79
CA THR A 192 -0.13 12.39 -12.45
C THR A 192 -0.86 13.29 -11.48
N LEU A 193 -1.74 12.71 -10.67
CA LEU A 193 -2.50 13.37 -9.63
C LEU A 193 -1.84 13.08 -8.28
N TYR A 194 -1.50 14.13 -7.55
CA TYR A 194 -0.83 14.09 -6.25
C TYR A 194 -1.76 14.61 -5.17
N VAL A 195 -1.79 13.92 -4.04
CA VAL A 195 -2.64 14.20 -2.89
C VAL A 195 -1.76 14.22 -1.65
N LEU A 196 -1.61 15.39 -1.03
CA LEU A 196 -0.96 15.53 0.25
C LEU A 196 -1.95 15.11 1.35
N ASN A 197 -1.63 14.06 2.11
CA ASN A 197 -2.56 13.50 3.08
C ASN A 197 -2.95 14.52 4.18
N SER A 198 -3.95 14.16 4.99
CA SER A 198 -4.49 15.02 6.07
C SER A 198 -3.47 15.46 7.11
N ARG A 199 -2.32 14.77 7.19
CA ARG A 199 -1.24 15.08 8.15
C ARG A 199 -0.14 15.94 7.53
N GLY A 200 -0.17 16.20 6.22
CA GLY A 200 0.92 16.89 5.53
C GLY A 200 2.22 16.09 5.49
N ARG A 201 2.18 14.76 5.69
CA ARG A 201 3.39 13.93 5.93
C ARG A 201 3.75 12.96 4.80
N GLU A 202 2.84 12.75 3.87
CA GLU A 202 3.01 11.78 2.79
C GLU A 202 2.20 12.23 1.59
N ILE A 203 2.77 12.07 0.40
CA ILE A 203 2.07 12.31 -0.86
C ILE A 203 1.56 10.97 -1.38
N ARG A 204 0.25 10.87 -1.59
CA ARG A 204 -0.41 9.78 -2.30
C ARG A 204 -0.58 10.19 -3.75
N PHE A 205 -0.41 9.27 -4.70
CA PHE A 205 -0.53 9.64 -6.11
C PHE A 205 -1.05 8.51 -6.99
N THR A 206 -1.51 8.89 -8.18
CA THR A 206 -1.89 7.98 -9.28
C THR A 206 -1.73 8.70 -10.61
N ASP A 207 -1.65 7.94 -11.70
CA ASP A 207 -1.58 8.46 -13.05
C ASP A 207 -2.49 7.65 -13.99
N SER A 208 -2.51 8.02 -15.27
CA SER A 208 -3.36 7.35 -16.26
C SER A 208 -2.98 5.90 -16.59
N GLY A 209 -1.76 5.47 -16.26
CA GLY A 209 -1.23 4.12 -16.46
C GLY A 209 -1.34 3.21 -15.23
N LEU A 210 -1.81 3.74 -14.10
CA LEU A 210 -2.00 3.03 -12.84
C LEU A 210 -3.47 2.71 -12.56
N PRO A 211 -3.77 1.75 -11.66
CA PRO A 211 -5.13 1.55 -11.17
C PRO A 211 -5.73 2.83 -10.59
N ALA A 212 -7.06 2.98 -10.71
CA ALA A 212 -7.80 4.13 -10.18
C ALA A 212 -7.93 4.08 -8.64
N ASP A 213 -6.82 4.24 -7.94
CA ASP A 213 -6.70 4.38 -6.49
C ASP A 213 -5.54 5.32 -6.09
N PHE A 214 -5.29 5.49 -4.79
CA PHE A 214 -4.21 6.30 -4.23
C PHE A 214 -3.21 5.46 -3.42
N SER A 215 -2.91 4.25 -3.88
CA SER A 215 -2.08 3.29 -3.16
C SER A 215 -0.58 3.58 -3.23
N HIS A 216 -0.14 4.38 -4.19
CA HIS A 216 1.26 4.76 -4.37
C HIS A 216 1.64 5.96 -3.52
N THR A 217 2.92 6.00 -3.13
CA THR A 217 3.42 6.96 -2.13
C THR A 217 4.75 7.58 -2.54
N ILE A 218 4.89 8.88 -2.28
CA ILE A 218 6.16 9.63 -2.36
C ILE A 218 6.47 10.16 -0.96
N CYS A 219 7.71 9.91 -0.51
CA CYS A 219 8.19 10.44 0.75
C CYS A 219 8.49 11.94 0.64
N LEU A 220 8.11 12.71 1.67
CA LEU A 220 8.47 14.12 1.80
C LEU A 220 9.95 14.31 2.22
N PRO A 221 10.49 15.54 2.13
CA PRO A 221 11.87 15.83 2.51
C PRO A 221 12.26 15.30 3.90
N ASN A 222 13.57 15.11 4.11
CA ASN A 222 14.14 14.61 5.36
C ASN A 222 13.57 13.23 5.75
N ARG A 223 13.37 12.34 4.75
CA ARG A 223 12.82 10.98 4.91
C ARG A 223 11.47 10.96 5.63
N GLY A 224 10.56 11.87 5.27
CA GLY A 224 9.19 11.92 5.80
C GLY A 224 9.07 12.61 7.16
N LYS A 225 10.09 13.38 7.56
CA LYS A 225 10.03 14.28 8.73
C LYS A 225 9.46 15.65 8.38
N PHE A 226 9.59 16.08 7.12
CA PHE A 226 8.96 17.31 6.64
C PHE A 226 7.43 17.23 6.74
N VAL A 227 6.81 18.30 7.23
CA VAL A 227 5.35 18.44 7.33
C VAL A 227 4.94 19.58 6.42
N ALA A 228 4.42 19.23 5.25
CA ALA A 228 3.98 20.19 4.26
C ALA A 228 2.62 20.79 4.66
N GLU A 229 2.49 22.11 4.57
CA GLU A 229 1.24 22.86 4.70
C GLU A 229 0.52 22.99 3.35
N ASN A 230 1.26 22.86 2.25
CA ASN A 230 0.67 22.93 0.91
C ASN A 230 1.52 22.20 -0.13
N ILE A 231 0.91 21.91 -1.28
CA ILE A 231 1.51 21.27 -2.45
C ILE A 231 1.07 21.96 -3.74
N SER A 232 2.01 22.20 -4.64
CA SER A 232 1.75 22.58 -6.03
C SER A 232 2.59 21.70 -6.94
N VAL A 233 2.06 21.32 -8.09
CA VAL A 233 2.75 20.45 -9.06
C VAL A 233 2.59 21.02 -10.46
N SER A 234 3.64 20.87 -11.27
CA SER A 234 3.61 21.08 -12.72
C SER A 234 4.67 20.19 -13.39
N ALA A 235 4.37 19.58 -14.54
CA ALA A 235 5.31 18.72 -15.26
C ALA A 235 5.95 17.58 -14.42
N SER A 236 5.18 16.94 -13.53
CA SER A 236 5.66 15.97 -12.53
C SER A 236 6.71 16.51 -11.54
N THR A 237 6.91 17.83 -11.50
CA THR A 237 7.76 18.51 -10.52
C THR A 237 6.89 19.01 -9.37
N ILE A 238 7.09 18.43 -8.19
CA ILE A 238 6.39 18.79 -6.97
C ILE A 238 7.09 19.97 -6.32
N PHE A 239 6.32 20.91 -5.78
CA PHE A 239 6.73 22.02 -4.94
C PHE A 239 5.93 21.97 -3.63
N VAL A 240 6.62 21.92 -2.49
CA VAL A 240 6.01 21.89 -1.15
C VAL A 240 6.61 22.96 -0.25
N ILE A 241 5.83 23.40 0.72
CA ILE A 241 6.20 24.37 1.75
C ILE A 241 5.70 23.90 3.12
N ASP A 242 6.46 24.17 4.19
CA ASP A 242 6.04 23.92 5.57
C ASP A 242 5.58 25.22 6.27
N ALA A 243 5.24 25.10 7.55
CA ALA A 243 4.81 26.24 8.35
C ALA A 243 5.94 27.24 8.71
N ALA A 244 7.20 26.88 8.47
CA ALA A 244 8.38 27.73 8.67
C ALA A 244 8.76 28.50 7.40
N GLY A 245 8.14 28.18 6.26
CA GLY A 245 8.51 28.71 4.95
C GLY A 245 9.67 27.97 4.29
N ASP A 246 10.13 26.84 4.86
CA ASP A 246 11.08 25.97 4.18
C ASP A 246 10.39 25.32 2.98
N MET A 247 11.08 25.38 1.85
CA MET A 247 10.55 25.02 0.53
C MET A 247 11.40 23.94 -0.12
N TYR A 248 10.75 22.99 -0.79
CA TYR A 248 11.43 21.93 -1.52
C TYR A 248 10.75 21.61 -2.84
N THR A 249 11.56 21.22 -3.83
CA THR A 249 11.08 20.71 -5.12
C THR A 249 11.66 19.33 -5.44
N ARG A 250 10.91 18.50 -6.18
CA ARG A 250 11.38 17.20 -6.69
C ARG A 250 10.60 16.80 -7.94
N LEU A 251 11.29 16.45 -9.03
CA LEU A 251 10.68 15.77 -10.18
C LEU A 251 10.57 14.29 -9.86
N ILE A 252 9.35 13.82 -9.68
CA ILE A 252 9.08 12.40 -9.46
C ILE A 252 7.63 12.06 -9.82
N ASP A 253 7.47 11.04 -10.64
CA ASP A 253 6.23 10.32 -10.95
C ASP A 253 6.52 8.81 -11.03
N PHE A 254 5.53 8.01 -11.42
CA PHE A 254 5.69 6.56 -11.48
C PHE A 254 6.79 6.14 -12.47
N ASP A 255 6.86 6.77 -13.64
CA ASP A 255 7.87 6.51 -14.66
C ASP A 255 9.27 6.91 -14.14
N THR A 256 9.44 8.18 -13.76
CA THR A 256 10.75 8.75 -13.41
C THR A 256 11.33 8.18 -12.11
N SER A 257 10.48 7.62 -11.24
CA SER A 257 10.93 6.88 -10.05
C SER A 257 11.61 5.53 -10.36
N GLY A 258 11.49 5.01 -11.58
CA GLY A 258 11.96 3.66 -11.94
C GLY A 258 10.92 2.55 -11.76
N SER A 259 9.68 2.92 -11.44
CA SER A 259 8.62 1.96 -11.07
C SER A 259 7.93 1.31 -12.27
N ASP A 260 8.18 1.81 -13.50
CA ASP A 260 7.63 1.27 -14.75
C ASP A 260 8.69 0.64 -15.69
N PRO A 261 9.33 -0.48 -15.30
CA PRO A 261 10.27 -1.20 -16.16
C PRO A 261 9.59 -1.95 -17.30
N MET A 262 8.26 -1.83 -17.45
CA MET A 262 7.52 -2.45 -18.55
C MET A 262 7.59 -1.61 -19.81
N PHE A 263 7.79 -0.29 -19.70
CA PHE A 263 7.88 0.60 -20.87
C PHE A 263 9.23 1.29 -21.03
N PHE A 264 10.01 1.42 -19.96
CA PHE A 264 11.28 2.15 -19.98
C PHE A 264 12.46 1.27 -19.54
N LYS A 265 13.66 1.66 -19.98
CA LYS A 265 14.92 1.02 -19.60
C LYS A 265 15.54 1.82 -18.47
N TYR A 266 15.97 1.18 -17.38
CA TYR A 266 16.58 1.87 -16.25
C TYR A 266 17.97 1.31 -15.92
N SER A 267 18.82 2.13 -15.31
CA SER A 267 20.16 1.75 -14.89
C SER A 267 20.58 2.45 -13.60
N TYR A 268 21.15 1.70 -12.65
CA TYR A 268 21.86 2.27 -11.50
C TYR A 268 23.33 2.56 -11.82
N LYS A 269 23.84 2.09 -12.97
CA LYS A 269 25.15 2.52 -13.46
C LYS A 269 25.02 3.94 -13.98
N ARG A 270 25.76 4.85 -13.35
CA ARG A 270 25.81 6.29 -13.67
C ARG A 270 26.49 6.50 -15.02
N GLU A 271 25.87 7.29 -15.87
CA GLU A 271 26.38 7.57 -17.21
C GLU A 271 25.79 8.88 -17.73
N LYS A 272 26.66 9.87 -17.98
CA LYS A 272 26.28 11.04 -18.77
C LYS A 272 26.35 10.68 -20.25
N ARG A 273 25.23 10.87 -20.94
CA ARG A 273 25.06 10.67 -22.37
C ARG A 273 24.78 12.01 -23.04
N HIS A 274 25.05 12.06 -24.34
CA HIS A 274 24.77 13.22 -25.19
C HIS A 274 23.49 13.00 -25.98
N ASP A 275 22.44 12.54 -25.30
CA ASP A 275 21.11 12.38 -25.88
C ASP A 275 20.50 13.76 -26.20
N ASN A 276 19.66 13.86 -27.23
CA ASN A 276 18.88 15.08 -27.53
C ASN A 276 17.44 14.92 -27.03
N GLY A 277 16.99 15.80 -26.14
CA GLY A 277 15.63 15.78 -25.58
C GLY A 277 14.52 16.02 -26.61
N GLU A 278 14.83 16.69 -27.72
CA GLU A 278 13.89 16.89 -28.82
C GLU A 278 13.73 15.62 -29.67
N ASP A 279 14.72 14.72 -29.66
CA ASP A 279 14.61 13.44 -30.35
C ASP A 279 13.66 12.53 -29.57
N TRP A 280 12.59 12.10 -30.24
CA TRP A 280 11.66 11.10 -29.73
C TRP A 280 12.36 9.79 -29.30
N GLY A 281 13.47 9.43 -29.94
CA GLY A 281 14.31 8.28 -29.61
C GLY A 281 14.89 8.32 -28.19
N SER A 282 15.15 9.51 -27.64
CA SER A 282 15.71 9.70 -26.29
C SER A 282 14.82 9.14 -25.17
N ASN A 283 13.50 9.04 -25.41
CA ASN A 283 12.56 8.43 -24.46
C ASN A 283 12.81 6.92 -24.25
N PHE A 284 13.58 6.28 -25.14
CA PHE A 284 13.86 4.84 -25.10
C PHE A 284 15.32 4.51 -24.72
N THR A 285 16.12 5.52 -24.38
CA THR A 285 17.44 5.31 -23.79
C THR A 285 17.31 4.88 -22.32
N LYS A 286 18.43 4.56 -21.66
CA LYS A 286 18.41 4.11 -20.26
C LYS A 286 18.21 5.32 -19.36
N TRP A 287 17.17 5.33 -18.55
CA TRP A 287 16.94 6.37 -17.54
C TRP A 287 17.79 6.06 -16.31
N SER A 288 18.55 7.04 -15.85
CA SER A 288 19.48 6.86 -14.74
C SER A 288 18.71 6.84 -13.40
N LEU A 289 19.06 5.88 -12.55
CA LEU A 289 18.53 5.70 -11.20
C LEU A 289 19.64 5.86 -10.16
N PRO A 290 19.30 6.11 -8.87
CA PRO A 290 17.95 6.43 -8.36
C PRO A 290 17.40 7.74 -8.93
N ALA A 291 16.09 7.95 -8.83
CA ALA A 291 15.48 9.23 -9.17
C ALA A 291 16.07 10.37 -8.31
N GLU A 292 15.93 11.62 -8.78
CA GLU A 292 16.46 12.76 -8.03
C GLU A 292 15.82 12.92 -6.64
N GLY A 293 16.62 13.45 -5.71
CA GLY A 293 16.18 13.78 -4.36
C GLY A 293 15.42 15.09 -4.29
N TRP A 294 14.95 15.42 -3.08
CA TRP A 294 14.38 16.73 -2.80
C TRP A 294 15.46 17.82 -2.84
N ARG A 295 15.23 18.87 -3.65
CA ARG A 295 16.05 20.07 -3.69
C ARG A 295 15.45 21.13 -2.78
N LYS A 296 16.22 21.61 -1.78
CA LYS A 296 15.82 22.76 -0.96
C LYS A 296 15.85 24.02 -1.83
N GLN A 297 14.81 24.85 -1.71
CA GLN A 297 14.76 26.16 -2.36
C GLN A 297 15.28 27.24 -1.40
N PRO A 298 15.91 28.31 -1.92
CA PRO A 298 16.36 29.42 -1.10
C PRO A 298 15.18 30.06 -0.35
N GLY A 299 15.42 30.48 0.89
CA GLY A 299 14.43 31.25 1.65
C GLY A 299 14.22 32.65 1.06
N ILE A 300 13.13 33.30 1.47
CA ILE A 300 12.85 34.69 1.14
C ILE A 300 13.24 35.53 2.35
N ASP A 301 14.11 36.52 2.15
CA ASP A 301 14.49 37.47 3.20
C ASP A 301 13.32 38.44 3.44
N LEU A 302 12.73 38.38 4.64
CA LEU A 302 11.57 39.19 5.00
C LEU A 302 12.01 40.43 5.77
N LYS A 303 11.57 41.60 5.28
CA LYS A 303 11.85 42.90 5.88
C LYS A 303 10.56 43.70 6.03
N GLY A 304 10.55 44.64 6.98
CA GLY A 304 9.42 45.54 7.18
C GLY A 304 8.12 44.77 7.44
N ARG A 305 7.10 45.00 6.60
CA ARG A 305 5.79 44.33 6.70
C ARG A 305 5.68 43.05 5.85
N ALA A 306 6.79 42.56 5.31
CA ALA A 306 6.78 41.40 4.44
C ALA A 306 6.28 40.16 5.19
N ARG A 307 5.36 39.43 4.58
CA ARG A 307 4.80 38.17 5.12
C ARG A 307 4.61 37.15 4.01
N LEU A 308 4.85 35.88 4.32
CA LEU A 308 4.64 34.77 3.41
C LEU A 308 3.35 34.02 3.75
N SER A 309 2.66 33.50 2.74
CA SER A 309 1.56 32.53 2.94
C SER A 309 1.96 31.14 2.47
N SER A 310 1.16 30.14 2.84
CA SER A 310 1.29 28.77 2.35
C SER A 310 0.84 28.60 0.89
N MET A 311 0.31 29.64 0.25
CA MET A 311 -0.23 29.57 -1.11
C MET A 311 0.89 29.63 -2.14
N ILE A 312 1.32 28.46 -2.60
CA ILE A 312 2.42 28.27 -3.55
C ILE A 312 1.92 27.87 -4.94
N THR A 313 2.73 28.14 -5.97
CA THR A 313 2.47 27.70 -7.34
C THR A 313 3.77 27.34 -8.04
N ILE A 314 3.77 26.23 -8.77
CA ILE A 314 4.76 25.91 -9.80
C ILE A 314 4.06 25.85 -11.16
N LEU A 315 4.72 26.36 -12.20
CA LEU A 315 4.23 26.31 -13.58
C LEU A 315 5.37 26.12 -14.58
N GLN A 316 5.08 25.44 -15.69
CA GLN A 316 5.97 25.37 -16.85
C GLN A 316 6.12 26.74 -17.53
N ASN A 317 7.35 27.11 -17.88
CA ASN A 317 7.64 28.30 -18.70
C ASN A 317 8.55 28.00 -19.91
N GLY A 318 8.78 26.72 -20.24
CA GLY A 318 9.62 26.28 -21.36
C GLY A 318 9.91 24.77 -21.32
N HIS A 319 11.01 24.34 -21.93
CA HIS A 319 11.41 22.93 -22.07
C HIS A 319 12.44 22.47 -21.03
N GLY A 320 12.46 21.16 -20.71
CA GLY A 320 13.49 20.56 -19.83
C GLY A 320 13.31 20.91 -18.35
N ASN A 321 14.11 20.37 -17.42
CA ASN A 321 13.82 20.46 -15.98
C ASN A 321 13.95 21.87 -15.38
N ALA A 322 14.78 22.73 -15.98
CA ALA A 322 14.99 24.10 -15.52
C ALA A 322 13.82 25.05 -15.84
N ALA A 323 12.95 24.68 -16.78
CA ALA A 323 11.89 25.56 -17.25
C ALA A 323 10.63 25.48 -16.39
N ARG A 324 10.76 25.90 -15.13
CA ARG A 324 9.63 26.16 -14.24
C ARG A 324 9.81 27.47 -13.48
N GLU A 325 8.72 28.18 -13.29
CA GLU A 325 8.63 29.31 -12.38
C GLU A 325 7.97 28.85 -11.07
N LEU A 326 8.55 29.27 -9.94
CA LEU A 326 7.97 29.12 -8.61
C LEU A 326 7.35 30.45 -8.20
N ARG A 327 6.17 30.40 -7.56
CA ARG A 327 5.49 31.56 -6.99
C ARG A 327 5.03 31.28 -5.57
N MET A 328 5.00 32.30 -4.74
CA MET A 328 4.43 32.26 -3.39
C MET A 328 3.66 33.55 -3.12
N ALA A 329 2.39 33.45 -2.73
CA ALA A 329 1.62 34.64 -2.34
C ALA A 329 2.17 35.23 -1.03
N GLY A 330 2.09 36.54 -0.91
CA GLY A 330 2.52 37.22 0.30
C GLY A 330 2.28 38.72 0.26
N ILE A 331 2.93 39.39 1.21
CA ILE A 331 2.96 40.83 1.37
C ILE A 331 4.43 41.26 1.24
N ASN A 332 4.68 42.40 0.58
CA ASN A 332 6.03 42.99 0.50
C ASN A 332 6.37 43.85 1.72
N GLU A 333 7.57 44.43 1.75
CA GLU A 333 8.03 45.31 2.82
C GLU A 333 7.11 46.53 3.05
N ASP A 334 6.47 47.03 1.99
CA ASP A 334 5.52 48.14 2.01
C ASP A 334 4.09 47.74 2.36
N GLY A 335 3.82 46.49 2.74
CA GLY A 335 2.47 46.06 3.09
C GLY A 335 1.53 45.82 1.90
N ASN A 336 2.04 45.84 0.66
CA ASN A 336 1.26 45.58 -0.55
C ASN A 336 1.16 44.07 -0.82
N THR A 337 -0.01 43.62 -1.28
CA THR A 337 -0.24 42.22 -1.66
C THR A 337 0.36 41.91 -3.03
N GLY A 338 0.80 40.66 -3.18
CA GLY A 338 1.42 40.19 -4.41
C GLY A 338 2.02 38.80 -4.25
N TYR A 339 3.02 38.49 -5.07
CA TYR A 339 3.69 37.19 -5.00
C TYR A 339 5.20 37.33 -5.23
N TYR A 340 5.94 36.52 -4.49
CA TYR A 340 7.36 36.28 -4.71
C TYR A 340 7.50 35.24 -5.83
N TYR A 341 8.45 35.44 -6.75
CA TYR A 341 8.71 34.51 -7.85
C TYR A 341 10.19 34.38 -8.20
N LYS A 342 10.54 33.24 -8.80
CA LYS A 342 11.85 32.96 -9.40
C LYS A 342 11.76 31.76 -10.35
N ASN A 343 12.75 31.53 -11.22
CA ASN A 343 12.87 30.21 -11.85
C ASN A 343 13.35 29.18 -10.84
N ILE A 344 12.98 27.91 -11.05
CA ILE A 344 13.20 26.81 -10.10
C ILE A 344 14.67 26.65 -9.67
N PHE A 345 15.62 27.01 -10.53
CA PHE A 345 17.06 26.89 -10.26
C PHE A 345 17.77 28.23 -9.97
N ASP A 346 17.07 29.37 -10.01
CA ASP A 346 17.66 30.66 -9.62
C ASP A 346 17.81 30.75 -8.09
N ASP A 347 18.78 31.52 -7.59
CA ASP A 347 19.00 31.65 -6.14
C ASP A 347 18.21 32.78 -5.47
N THR A 348 17.66 33.71 -6.27
CA THR A 348 17.05 34.95 -5.77
C THR A 348 15.57 35.05 -6.10
N TRP A 349 14.79 35.56 -5.16
CA TRP A 349 13.36 35.85 -5.32
C TRP A 349 13.13 37.32 -5.69
N SER A 350 12.17 37.56 -6.58
CA SER A 350 11.65 38.89 -6.91
C SER A 350 10.19 39.01 -6.47
N PHE A 351 9.70 40.22 -6.22
CA PHE A 351 8.30 40.45 -5.85
C PHE A 351 7.53 41.12 -6.99
N SER A 352 6.31 40.66 -7.24
CA SER A 352 5.39 41.24 -8.21
C SER A 352 4.08 41.61 -7.54
N LEU A 353 3.64 42.86 -7.73
CA LEU A 353 2.36 43.34 -7.22
C LEU A 353 1.20 42.61 -7.90
N ALA A 354 0.25 42.17 -7.09
CA ALA A 354 -0.99 41.58 -7.57
C ALA A 354 -2.07 41.72 -6.50
N GLU A 355 -3.26 42.14 -6.92
CA GLU A 355 -4.43 42.14 -6.04
C GLU A 355 -4.80 40.69 -5.70
N LEU A 356 -4.35 40.25 -4.53
CA LEU A 356 -4.59 38.93 -3.99
C LEU A 356 -5.34 39.02 -2.68
N THR A 357 -6.45 38.28 -2.59
CA THR A 357 -7.07 37.97 -1.31
C THR A 357 -6.34 36.80 -0.69
N ILE A 358 -5.59 37.06 0.37
CA ILE A 358 -4.85 36.04 1.12
C ILE A 358 -5.57 35.85 2.46
N PRO A 359 -6.19 34.69 2.73
CA PRO A 359 -6.84 34.44 4.01
C PRO A 359 -5.84 34.52 5.16
N ASP A 360 -6.23 35.11 6.28
CA ASP A 360 -5.34 35.27 7.43
C ASP A 360 -4.78 33.94 7.94
N SER A 361 -5.60 32.89 7.89
CA SER A 361 -5.24 31.51 8.24
C SER A 361 -4.15 30.90 7.35
N SER A 362 -3.90 31.48 6.16
CA SER A 362 -2.87 30.99 5.22
C SER A 362 -1.50 31.61 5.45
N PHE A 363 -1.38 32.71 6.20
CA PHE A 363 -0.08 33.30 6.50
C PHE A 363 0.76 32.37 7.38
N LEU A 364 2.03 32.21 7.00
CA LEU A 364 3.00 31.46 7.77
C LEU A 364 3.37 32.23 9.03
N LYS A 365 3.75 31.49 10.08
CA LYS A 365 4.17 32.10 11.34
C LYS A 365 5.64 32.49 11.24
N GLU A 366 5.91 33.79 11.27
CA GLU A 366 7.26 34.33 11.23
C GLU A 366 8.13 33.74 12.34
N GLY A 367 9.38 33.40 12.00
CA GLY A 367 10.35 32.83 12.95
C GLY A 367 10.02 31.42 13.48
N LYS A 368 8.92 30.78 13.03
CA LYS A 368 8.61 29.40 13.42
C LYS A 368 9.73 28.47 12.92
N LYS A 369 10.41 27.80 13.84
CA LYS A 369 11.35 26.72 13.52
C LYS A 369 10.68 25.39 13.81
N ILE A 370 10.63 24.51 12.81
CA ILE A 370 10.19 23.13 13.01
C ILE A 370 11.40 22.31 13.44
N ASP A 371 11.35 21.78 14.66
CA ASP A 371 12.37 20.85 15.15
C ASP A 371 12.14 19.45 14.57
N TYR A 372 12.70 19.23 13.39
CA TYR A 372 12.66 17.94 12.69
C TYR A 372 13.34 16.81 13.46
N SER A 373 14.18 17.09 14.46
CA SER A 373 14.80 16.05 15.28
C SER A 373 13.79 15.30 16.15
N LYS A 374 12.72 15.98 16.56
CA LYS A 374 11.62 15.43 17.38
C LYS A 374 10.61 14.61 16.59
N LEU A 375 10.60 14.73 15.26
CA LEU A 375 9.70 13.97 14.40
C LEU A 375 10.31 12.61 14.06
N LYS A 376 9.56 11.54 14.35
CA LYS A 376 9.92 10.18 13.93
C LYS A 376 9.82 10.07 12.41
N ASN A 377 10.88 9.60 11.76
CA ASN A 377 10.82 9.14 10.37
C ASN A 377 10.01 7.83 10.29
N SER A 378 9.73 7.39 9.06
CA SER A 378 9.05 6.12 8.77
C SER A 378 10.03 4.98 8.50
N ASP A 379 11.27 5.13 8.95
CA ASP A 379 12.33 4.15 8.75
C ASP A 379 12.17 2.99 9.73
N ILE A 380 12.36 1.77 9.24
CA ILE A 380 12.17 0.53 9.99
C ILE A 380 13.46 -0.28 9.91
N HIS A 381 13.87 -0.78 11.08
CA HIS A 381 15.00 -1.69 11.20
C HIS A 381 14.47 -3.12 11.31
N TYR A 382 14.84 -3.97 10.36
CA TYR A 382 14.52 -5.40 10.39
C TYR A 382 15.74 -6.26 10.65
N ARG A 383 15.53 -7.40 11.32
CA ARG A 383 16.54 -8.43 11.54
C ARG A 383 16.09 -9.71 10.86
N GLY A 384 17.01 -10.40 10.22
CA GLY A 384 16.67 -11.51 9.34
C GLY A 384 17.71 -12.59 9.27
N LYS A 385 17.34 -13.63 8.52
CA LYS A 385 18.18 -14.77 8.19
C LYS A 385 18.28 -14.90 6.69
N ILE A 386 19.38 -15.50 6.25
CA ILE A 386 19.66 -15.81 4.86
C ILE A 386 19.44 -17.29 4.62
N ARG A 387 18.81 -17.63 3.51
CA ARG A 387 18.70 -19.00 3.02
C ARG A 387 19.23 -19.11 1.60
N ARG A 388 19.72 -20.31 1.27
CA ARG A 388 20.20 -20.69 -0.04
C ARG A 388 19.57 -22.02 -0.41
N ALA A 389 18.93 -22.10 -1.58
CA ALA A 389 18.19 -23.29 -2.01
C ALA A 389 17.26 -23.83 -0.88
N SER A 390 16.43 -22.94 -0.31
CA SER A 390 15.52 -23.21 0.81
C SER A 390 16.16 -23.52 2.18
N VAL A 391 17.50 -23.62 2.30
CA VAL A 391 18.20 -23.97 3.55
C VAL A 391 18.79 -22.73 4.23
N TYR A 392 18.53 -22.56 5.53
CA TYR A 392 19.10 -21.45 6.31
C TYR A 392 20.59 -21.60 6.58
N LEU A 393 21.32 -20.50 6.45
CA LEU A 393 22.75 -20.44 6.72
C LEU A 393 23.01 -20.09 8.19
N GLY A 394 23.45 -21.07 8.99
CA GLY A 394 23.58 -20.93 10.45
C GLY A 394 24.57 -19.87 10.93
N ASN A 395 25.65 -19.62 10.17
CA ASN A 395 26.73 -18.68 10.54
C ASN A 395 26.58 -17.31 9.86
N VAL A 396 25.42 -17.04 9.25
CA VAL A 396 25.18 -15.79 8.52
C VAL A 396 23.86 -15.18 8.99
N SER A 397 23.92 -13.90 9.33
CA SER A 397 22.73 -13.12 9.66
C SER A 397 22.67 -11.86 8.80
N ALA A 398 21.50 -11.24 8.72
CA ALA A 398 21.32 -10.01 7.98
C ALA A 398 20.47 -9.01 8.76
N GLU A 399 20.79 -7.73 8.65
CA GLU A 399 19.94 -6.62 9.09
C GLU A 399 19.57 -5.77 7.87
N LEU A 400 18.36 -5.24 7.87
CA LEU A 400 17.92 -4.25 6.90
C LEU A 400 17.64 -2.95 7.65
N LEU A 401 18.57 -2.01 7.52
CA LEU A 401 18.59 -0.77 8.27
C LEU A 401 17.94 0.36 7.46
N ASN A 402 17.22 1.21 8.17
CA ASN A 402 16.58 2.40 7.63
C ASN A 402 15.68 2.13 6.41
N PHE A 403 15.04 0.95 6.36
CA PHE A 403 14.13 0.63 5.27
C PHE A 403 12.85 1.44 5.39
N ASN A 404 12.38 2.00 4.27
CA ASN A 404 11.22 2.86 4.24
C ASN A 404 10.30 2.40 3.12
N LEU A 405 9.00 2.22 3.43
CA LEU A 405 8.01 1.79 2.44
C LEU A 405 7.76 2.82 1.32
N THR A 406 8.36 4.01 1.43
CA THR A 406 8.13 5.16 0.55
C THR A 406 9.41 5.79 -0.01
N GLU A 407 10.59 5.40 0.49
CA GLU A 407 11.86 6.05 0.11
C GLU A 407 13.01 5.05 0.05
N SER A 408 13.94 5.32 -0.86
CA SER A 408 15.13 4.53 -1.15
C SER A 408 16.36 5.45 -1.15
N PRO A 409 17.58 4.98 -0.84
CA PRO A 409 17.94 3.61 -0.48
C PRO A 409 17.75 3.28 1.02
N SER A 410 18.00 2.01 1.33
CA SER A 410 18.20 1.43 2.65
C SER A 410 19.60 0.77 2.74
N ILE A 411 20.01 0.30 3.91
CA ILE A 411 21.29 -0.42 4.08
C ILE A 411 20.99 -1.90 4.38
N LEU A 412 21.47 -2.78 3.51
CA LEU A 412 21.49 -4.22 3.75
C LEU A 412 22.84 -4.59 4.39
N ARG A 413 22.81 -4.93 5.68
CA ARG A 413 23.98 -5.38 6.43
C ARG A 413 24.03 -6.90 6.47
N ILE A 414 25.09 -7.49 5.92
CA ILE A 414 25.36 -8.93 6.00
C ILE A 414 26.42 -9.17 7.07
N ILE A 415 26.15 -10.07 8.01
CA ILE A 415 27.10 -10.43 9.06
C ILE A 415 27.50 -11.89 8.84
N GLU A 416 28.72 -12.10 8.34
CA GLU A 416 29.28 -13.41 8.02
C GLU A 416 30.56 -13.62 8.83
N ASN A 417 30.64 -14.72 9.60
CA ASN A 417 31.75 -14.99 10.53
C ASN A 417 32.01 -13.84 11.53
N GLY A 418 30.93 -13.21 12.02
CA GLY A 418 30.99 -12.09 12.97
C GLY A 418 31.40 -10.75 12.38
N ARG A 419 31.67 -10.66 11.07
CA ARG A 419 32.08 -9.43 10.41
C ARG A 419 30.90 -8.79 9.67
N PRO A 420 30.48 -7.56 10.02
CA PRO A 420 29.42 -6.85 9.31
C PRO A 420 29.93 -6.26 8.00
N PHE A 421 29.08 -6.27 6.97
CA PHE A 421 29.33 -5.65 5.68
C PHE A 421 28.07 -4.94 5.19
N ASP A 422 28.18 -3.64 4.90
CA ASP A 422 27.06 -2.79 4.51
C ASP A 422 26.99 -2.62 2.99
N ILE A 423 25.82 -2.93 2.44
CA ILE A 423 25.49 -2.82 1.02
C ILE A 423 24.35 -1.82 0.88
N THR A 424 24.49 -0.84 -0.02
CA THR A 424 23.37 0.05 -0.35
C THR A 424 22.31 -0.75 -1.10
N PHE A 425 21.08 -0.72 -0.60
CA PHE A 425 19.97 -1.45 -1.19
C PHE A 425 18.88 -0.49 -1.68
N TYR A 426 18.79 -0.37 -2.99
CA TYR A 426 17.78 0.43 -3.66
C TYR A 426 16.52 -0.37 -3.89
N THR A 427 15.36 0.25 -3.62
CA THR A 427 14.05 -0.31 -3.90
C THR A 427 13.18 0.69 -4.62
N VAL A 428 12.51 0.25 -5.69
CA VAL A 428 11.46 1.02 -6.40
C VAL A 428 10.19 0.20 -6.39
N GLU A 429 9.03 0.85 -6.27
CA GLU A 429 7.77 0.11 -6.25
C GLU A 429 7.55 -0.61 -7.58
N SER A 430 7.05 -1.85 -7.55
CA SER A 430 6.70 -2.56 -8.76
C SER A 430 5.29 -2.18 -9.20
N TRP A 431 5.11 -1.92 -10.50
CA TRP A 431 3.78 -1.77 -11.09
C TRP A 431 2.82 -2.92 -10.73
N THR A 432 1.56 -2.59 -10.45
CA THR A 432 0.46 -3.55 -10.21
C THR A 432 -0.78 -3.13 -10.98
N TYR A 433 -1.64 -4.09 -11.30
CA TYR A 433 -2.98 -3.81 -11.82
C TYR A 433 -4.07 -3.86 -10.75
N LEU A 434 -3.71 -4.26 -9.53
CA LEU A 434 -4.67 -4.46 -8.46
C LEU A 434 -4.88 -3.17 -7.69
N LYS A 435 -6.15 -2.85 -7.46
CA LYS A 435 -6.51 -1.75 -6.57
C LYS A 435 -6.15 -2.07 -5.13
N ARG A 436 -5.53 -1.12 -4.44
CA ARG A 436 -5.06 -1.22 -3.06
C ARG A 436 -5.39 0.07 -2.32
N ILE A 437 -5.30 0.05 -0.99
CA ILE A 437 -5.60 1.24 -0.17
C ILE A 437 -4.32 1.81 0.43
N ASP A 438 -3.60 1.02 1.22
CA ASP A 438 -2.34 1.45 1.86
C ASP A 438 -1.36 0.27 1.98
N PRO A 439 -0.84 -0.25 0.85
CA PRO A 439 -0.01 -1.44 0.82
C PRO A 439 1.23 -1.28 1.70
N GLY A 440 1.55 -2.33 2.44
CA GLY A 440 2.57 -2.40 3.47
C GLY A 440 2.07 -2.04 4.88
N ARG A 441 0.89 -1.39 4.97
CA ARG A 441 0.28 -0.94 6.24
C ARG A 441 -1.15 -1.47 6.46
N ASP A 442 -1.84 -1.89 5.39
CA ASP A 442 -3.21 -2.42 5.41
C ASP A 442 -3.29 -3.96 5.43
N GLY A 443 -2.15 -4.63 5.67
CA GLY A 443 -2.05 -6.09 5.66
C GLY A 443 -1.90 -6.69 4.25
N VAL A 444 -1.89 -5.89 3.19
CA VAL A 444 -1.40 -6.30 1.86
C VAL A 444 0.08 -5.90 1.78
N PRO A 445 1.01 -6.75 1.34
CA PRO A 445 2.40 -6.32 1.19
C PRO A 445 2.57 -5.37 0.00
N LYS A 446 3.53 -4.46 0.14
CA LYS A 446 4.02 -3.64 -0.96
C LYS A 446 5.15 -4.38 -1.67
N ILE A 447 5.10 -4.45 -3.00
CA ILE A 447 6.09 -5.17 -3.80
C ILE A 447 7.04 -4.16 -4.44
N PHE A 448 8.34 -4.41 -4.31
CA PHE A 448 9.41 -3.59 -4.88
C PHE A 448 10.35 -4.40 -5.76
N LEU A 449 11.06 -3.70 -6.62
CA LEU A 449 12.21 -4.19 -7.37
C LEU A 449 13.49 -3.69 -6.66
N GLY A 450 14.36 -4.63 -6.32
CA GLY A 450 15.58 -4.37 -5.55
C GLY A 450 16.85 -4.40 -6.39
N THR A 451 17.79 -3.49 -6.10
CA THR A 451 19.14 -3.43 -6.69
C THR A 451 20.17 -3.21 -5.59
N LEU A 452 21.29 -3.95 -5.64
CA LEU A 452 22.39 -3.81 -4.70
C LEU A 452 23.48 -2.91 -5.28
N GLU A 453 24.09 -2.09 -4.43
CA GLU A 453 25.31 -1.34 -4.72
C GLU A 453 26.34 -1.60 -3.63
N PHE A 454 27.49 -2.12 -4.04
CA PHE A 454 28.64 -2.38 -3.18
C PHE A 454 29.53 -1.14 -3.10
N PRO A 455 30.12 -0.84 -1.93
CA PRO A 455 31.07 0.26 -1.78
C PRO A 455 32.28 0.14 -2.72
N VAL A 456 32.69 1.26 -3.33
CA VAL A 456 33.76 1.34 -4.36
C VAL A 456 35.08 0.72 -3.88
N GLU A 457 35.48 0.97 -2.63
CA GLU A 457 36.71 0.44 -2.03
C GLU A 457 36.81 -1.09 -2.06
N THR A 458 35.66 -1.74 -2.19
CA THR A 458 35.53 -3.19 -2.10
C THR A 458 35.34 -3.88 -3.45
N GLU A 459 35.15 -3.11 -4.54
CA GLU A 459 35.16 -3.66 -5.90
C GLU A 459 36.50 -4.34 -6.20
N ASN A 460 37.60 -3.78 -5.69
CA ASN A 460 38.96 -4.22 -5.96
C ASN A 460 39.51 -5.29 -5.00
N ASN A 461 38.83 -5.60 -3.89
CA ASN A 461 39.36 -6.52 -2.87
C ASN A 461 38.33 -7.60 -2.44
N SER A 462 38.18 -8.65 -3.25
CA SER A 462 37.25 -9.77 -2.99
C SER A 462 37.80 -10.86 -2.06
N HIS A 463 39.09 -10.81 -1.71
CA HIS A 463 39.78 -11.90 -0.99
C HIS A 463 39.31 -12.07 0.46
N GLY A 464 38.61 -11.08 1.04
CA GLY A 464 38.05 -11.13 2.40
C GLY A 464 36.57 -11.50 2.51
N TYR A 465 35.86 -11.71 1.39
CA TYR A 465 34.42 -11.98 1.41
C TYR A 465 34.15 -13.46 1.65
N GLY A 466 33.20 -13.77 2.53
CA GLY A 466 32.68 -15.14 2.60
C GLY A 466 31.75 -15.47 1.42
N PRO A 467 31.28 -16.72 1.33
CA PRO A 467 30.50 -17.22 0.20
C PRO A 467 29.26 -16.39 -0.14
N VAL A 468 28.53 -15.90 0.87
CA VAL A 468 27.29 -15.12 0.65
C VAL A 468 27.62 -13.78 -0.01
N LEU A 469 28.59 -13.06 0.54
CA LEU A 469 28.99 -11.76 0.02
C LEU A 469 29.55 -11.85 -1.41
N ARG A 470 30.33 -12.89 -1.73
CA ARG A 470 30.83 -13.11 -3.11
C ARG A 470 29.70 -13.31 -4.11
N GLU A 471 28.66 -14.04 -3.73
CA GLU A 471 27.51 -14.28 -4.62
C GLU A 471 26.67 -13.01 -4.81
N LEU A 472 26.40 -12.27 -3.73
CA LEU A 472 25.70 -10.99 -3.81
C LEU A 472 26.48 -9.95 -4.62
N LYS A 473 27.82 -9.92 -4.53
CA LYS A 473 28.69 -9.02 -5.31
C LYS A 473 28.50 -9.17 -6.81
N LYS A 474 28.22 -10.39 -7.30
CA LYS A 474 27.92 -10.62 -8.73
C LYS A 474 26.68 -9.86 -9.21
N GLN A 475 25.84 -9.39 -8.29
CA GLN A 475 24.64 -8.62 -8.58
C GLN A 475 24.83 -7.10 -8.45
N ASN A 476 26.05 -6.64 -8.18
CA ASN A 476 26.36 -5.22 -8.01
C ASN A 476 25.88 -4.37 -9.21
N LEU A 477 25.08 -3.34 -8.92
CA LEU A 477 24.47 -2.40 -9.87
C LEU A 477 23.68 -3.06 -11.02
N LYS A 478 23.36 -4.35 -10.91
CA LYS A 478 22.49 -5.02 -11.87
C LYS A 478 21.04 -4.66 -11.55
N THR A 479 20.42 -3.90 -12.45
CA THR A 479 19.06 -3.36 -12.26
C THR A 479 18.02 -4.45 -11.98
N PHE A 480 17.26 -4.28 -10.90
CA PHE A 480 16.05 -5.05 -10.55
C PHE A 480 16.27 -6.57 -10.44
N ARG A 481 17.36 -6.98 -9.78
CA ARG A 481 17.69 -8.40 -9.57
C ARG A 481 16.86 -9.07 -8.50
N PHE A 482 16.33 -8.29 -7.56
CA PHE A 482 15.56 -8.80 -6.44
C PHE A 482 14.10 -8.35 -6.54
N LEU A 483 13.21 -9.22 -6.06
CA LEU A 483 11.84 -8.87 -5.71
C LEU A 483 11.79 -8.73 -4.20
N VAL A 484 11.13 -7.69 -3.72
CA VAL A 484 11.02 -7.40 -2.30
C VAL A 484 9.54 -7.30 -1.95
N GLU A 485 9.07 -8.17 -1.08
CA GLU A 485 7.75 -8.08 -0.47
C GLU A 485 7.91 -7.47 0.93
N ALA A 486 7.26 -6.35 1.20
CA ALA A 486 7.46 -5.65 2.46
C ALA A 486 6.17 -5.14 3.11
N THR A 487 6.13 -5.22 4.43
CA THR A 487 5.17 -4.57 5.32
C THR A 487 5.92 -3.84 6.43
N THR A 488 5.21 -3.16 7.31
CA THR A 488 5.81 -2.60 8.54
C THR A 488 6.40 -3.66 9.49
N ASP A 489 6.01 -4.92 9.32
CA ASP A 489 6.35 -6.02 10.23
C ASP A 489 7.41 -6.97 9.66
N TYR A 490 7.46 -7.18 8.34
CA TYR A 490 8.43 -8.07 7.71
C TYR A 490 8.89 -7.55 6.34
N VAL A 491 10.04 -8.06 5.91
CA VAL A 491 10.54 -7.91 4.54
C VAL A 491 11.00 -9.26 4.03
N TYR A 492 10.61 -9.62 2.82
CA TYR A 492 11.08 -10.82 2.13
C TYR A 492 11.72 -10.45 0.80
N ILE A 493 13.04 -10.65 0.71
CA ILE A 493 13.84 -10.41 -0.49
C ILE A 493 14.13 -11.76 -1.14
N LYS A 494 13.74 -11.89 -2.41
CA LYS A 494 13.99 -13.08 -3.22
C LYS A 494 14.58 -12.71 -4.57
N PRO A 495 15.39 -13.58 -5.20
CA PRO A 495 15.90 -13.32 -6.53
C PRO A 495 14.72 -13.31 -7.51
N ARG A 496 14.80 -12.44 -8.51
CA ARG A 496 13.79 -12.39 -9.57
C ARG A 496 13.80 -13.67 -10.43
N SER A 497 14.97 -14.31 -10.51
CA SER A 497 15.18 -15.59 -11.18
C SER A 497 16.33 -16.32 -10.48
N GLU A 498 16.15 -17.62 -10.24
CA GLU A 498 17.18 -18.50 -9.68
C GLU A 498 18.45 -18.57 -10.56
N ILE A 499 18.33 -18.25 -11.85
CA ILE A 499 19.48 -18.12 -12.76
C ILE A 499 20.46 -17.03 -12.29
N TYR A 500 19.97 -16.02 -11.56
CA TYR A 500 20.81 -14.91 -11.10
C TYR A 500 21.52 -15.23 -9.79
N THR A 501 20.79 -15.82 -8.84
CA THR A 501 21.26 -16.26 -7.53
C THR A 501 20.15 -17.11 -6.89
N ASP A 502 20.52 -17.97 -5.95
CA ASP A 502 19.64 -18.80 -5.11
C ASP A 502 19.53 -18.27 -3.68
N ILE A 503 20.05 -17.05 -3.42
CA ILE A 503 20.03 -16.40 -2.10
C ILE A 503 18.71 -15.67 -1.87
N GLU A 504 18.06 -16.00 -0.77
CA GLU A 504 16.85 -15.36 -0.28
C GLU A 504 17.05 -14.87 1.15
N MET A 505 16.40 -13.76 1.50
CA MET A 505 16.58 -13.12 2.80
C MET A 505 15.21 -12.75 3.36
N ILE A 506 14.94 -13.15 4.60
CA ILE A 506 13.66 -12.88 5.26
C ILE A 506 13.94 -12.18 6.57
N PHE A 507 13.29 -11.04 6.76
CA PHE A 507 13.49 -10.15 7.89
C PHE A 507 12.18 -9.90 8.63
N ALA A 508 12.28 -9.68 9.93
CA ALA A 508 11.20 -9.33 10.83
C ALA A 508 11.57 -8.05 11.61
N ALA A 509 10.59 -7.20 11.89
CA ALA A 509 10.78 -6.04 12.75
C ALA A 509 11.11 -6.51 14.18
N LYS A 510 11.98 -5.77 14.90
CA LYS A 510 12.52 -6.17 16.21
C LYS A 510 11.48 -6.55 17.27
N ASN A 511 10.25 -6.06 17.14
CA ASN A 511 9.18 -6.26 18.12
C ASN A 511 8.39 -7.57 17.91
N LEU A 512 8.71 -8.36 16.89
CA LEU A 512 8.03 -9.64 16.66
C LEU A 512 8.69 -10.76 17.47
N PRO A 513 7.92 -11.52 18.28
CA PRO A 513 8.46 -12.54 19.20
C PRO A 513 8.98 -13.81 18.51
N PHE A 514 9.03 -13.85 17.18
CA PHE A 514 9.29 -15.07 16.43
C PHE A 514 10.77 -15.23 16.09
N ARG A 515 11.35 -16.38 16.47
CA ARG A 515 12.71 -16.79 16.06
C ARG A 515 12.82 -17.16 14.57
N HIS A 516 11.69 -17.26 13.87
CA HIS A 516 11.61 -17.70 12.48
C HIS A 516 10.89 -16.66 11.60
N PRO A 517 11.60 -16.01 10.65
CA PRO A 517 11.05 -14.93 9.85
C PRO A 517 9.80 -15.29 9.01
N MET A 518 9.66 -16.53 8.54
CA MET A 518 8.42 -16.95 7.84
C MET A 518 7.18 -16.96 8.74
N VAL A 519 7.35 -17.27 10.03
CA VAL A 519 6.25 -17.24 11.00
C VAL A 519 5.86 -15.77 11.26
N ALA A 520 6.84 -14.88 11.36
CA ALA A 520 6.60 -13.44 11.47
C ALA A 520 5.82 -12.88 10.27
N ARG A 521 6.14 -13.33 9.04
CA ARG A 521 5.40 -12.98 7.82
C ARG A 521 3.92 -13.37 7.91
N THR A 522 3.62 -14.63 8.22
CA THR A 522 2.22 -15.11 8.34
C THR A 522 1.48 -14.43 9.47
N TYR A 523 2.13 -14.32 10.62
CA TYR A 523 1.56 -13.66 11.77
C TYR A 523 1.20 -12.22 11.45
N SER A 524 2.10 -11.46 10.82
CA SER A 524 1.80 -10.09 10.39
C SER A 524 0.58 -10.01 9.48
N LEU A 525 0.48 -10.92 8.50
CA LEU A 525 -0.65 -10.95 7.57
C LEU A 525 -1.99 -11.29 8.26
N ALA A 526 -1.97 -12.21 9.24
CA ALA A 526 -3.13 -12.57 10.04
C ALA A 526 -3.49 -11.51 11.10
N VAL A 527 -2.51 -10.89 11.74
CA VAL A 527 -2.75 -9.85 12.76
C VAL A 527 -3.25 -8.56 12.15
N ASN A 528 -2.74 -8.18 10.97
CA ASN A 528 -3.32 -7.10 10.18
C ASN A 528 -4.50 -7.57 9.31
N GLY A 529 -5.04 -8.74 9.67
CA GLY A 529 -6.16 -9.49 9.13
C GLY A 529 -7.55 -8.94 9.39
N PHE A 530 -8.52 -9.79 9.13
CA PHE A 530 -9.86 -9.79 9.66
C PHE A 530 -9.89 -9.90 11.18
N ASN A 531 -8.93 -10.59 11.81
CA ASN A 531 -8.82 -10.61 13.28
C ASN A 531 -8.68 -9.21 13.89
N LYS A 532 -8.02 -8.27 13.22
CA LYS A 532 -7.96 -6.85 13.64
C LYS A 532 -9.34 -6.19 13.62
N ILE A 533 -10.11 -6.46 12.57
CA ILE A 533 -11.47 -5.94 12.42
C ILE A 533 -12.36 -6.53 13.52
N ALA A 534 -12.31 -7.86 13.72
CA ALA A 534 -13.08 -8.57 14.73
C ALA A 534 -12.75 -8.15 16.17
N SER A 535 -11.53 -7.66 16.41
CA SER A 535 -11.04 -7.23 17.73
C SER A 535 -11.15 -5.72 17.96
N SER A 536 -11.88 -4.99 17.11
CA SER A 536 -12.11 -3.56 17.29
C SER A 536 -12.97 -3.27 18.52
N ASP A 537 -12.54 -2.31 19.36
CA ASP A 537 -13.27 -1.87 20.56
C ASP A 537 -14.70 -1.42 20.25
N ASP A 538 -14.93 -0.93 19.02
CA ASP A 538 -16.26 -0.57 18.54
C ASP A 538 -17.26 -1.74 18.51
N LEU A 539 -16.77 -2.97 18.41
CA LEU A 539 -17.57 -4.19 18.34
C LEU A 539 -17.76 -4.87 19.71
N ILE A 540 -16.92 -4.54 20.68
CA ILE A 540 -16.76 -5.28 21.94
C ILE A 540 -17.48 -4.58 23.10
N ILE A 541 -17.95 -5.37 24.07
CA ILE A 541 -18.35 -4.95 25.42
C ILE A 541 -17.43 -5.71 26.36
N GLU A 542 -16.69 -5.00 27.22
CA GLU A 542 -15.60 -5.58 28.02
C GLU A 542 -16.05 -6.66 29.00
N SER A 543 -17.25 -6.51 29.56
CA SER A 543 -17.88 -7.55 30.37
C SER A 543 -19.40 -7.55 30.19
N LEU A 544 -19.97 -8.75 30.15
CA LEU A 544 -21.42 -8.94 30.21
C LEU A 544 -21.94 -9.01 31.65
N SER A 545 -21.05 -9.18 32.64
CA SER A 545 -21.40 -9.18 34.06
C SER A 545 -21.82 -7.77 34.51
N GLY A 546 -22.96 -7.65 35.19
CA GLY A 546 -23.45 -6.37 35.71
C GLY A 546 -24.23 -5.51 34.73
N LEU A 547 -24.45 -5.98 33.48
CA LEU A 547 -25.41 -5.34 32.57
C LEU A 547 -26.84 -5.52 33.07
N SER A 548 -27.68 -4.52 32.81
CA SER A 548 -29.09 -4.46 33.20
C SER A 548 -30.02 -4.27 32.00
N SER A 549 -31.34 -4.34 32.19
CA SER A 549 -32.31 -4.12 31.10
C SER A 549 -32.16 -2.74 30.42
N LYS A 550 -31.54 -1.75 31.08
CA LYS A 550 -31.22 -0.42 30.49
C LYS A 550 -30.16 -0.50 29.38
N ASP A 551 -29.35 -1.55 29.34
CA ASP A 551 -28.23 -1.73 28.40
C ASP A 551 -28.63 -2.48 27.11
N ILE A 552 -29.89 -2.92 27.00
CA ILE A 552 -30.41 -3.60 25.80
C ILE A 552 -30.18 -2.78 24.50
N PRO A 553 -30.39 -1.45 24.46
CA PRO A 553 -30.10 -0.65 23.27
C PRO A 553 -28.62 -0.70 22.86
N LEU A 554 -27.71 -0.71 23.84
CA LEU A 554 -26.27 -0.83 23.60
C LEU A 554 -25.93 -2.21 22.99
N LEU A 555 -26.45 -3.29 23.57
CA LEU A 555 -26.28 -4.66 23.04
C LEU A 555 -26.79 -4.77 21.59
N LYS A 556 -28.00 -4.25 21.29
CA LYS A 556 -28.55 -4.24 19.92
C LYS A 556 -27.68 -3.43 18.95
N LYS A 557 -27.18 -2.26 19.37
CA LYS A 557 -26.25 -1.44 18.58
C LYS A 557 -24.96 -2.20 18.27
N LYS A 558 -24.41 -2.91 19.27
CA LYS A 558 -23.20 -3.72 19.12
C LYS A 558 -23.44 -4.93 18.20
N ILE A 559 -24.57 -5.63 18.30
CA ILE A 559 -24.95 -6.71 17.36
C ILE A 559 -25.00 -6.17 15.92
N LYS A 560 -25.63 -5.01 15.70
CA LYS A 560 -25.70 -4.39 14.36
C LYS A 560 -24.30 -4.11 13.81
N LYS A 561 -23.42 -3.46 14.58
CA LYS A 561 -22.03 -3.19 14.18
C LYS A 561 -21.25 -4.48 13.86
N ASN A 562 -21.48 -5.55 14.63
CA ASN A 562 -20.85 -6.85 14.40
C ASN A 562 -21.31 -7.50 13.07
N ARG A 563 -22.61 -7.43 12.75
CA ARG A 563 -23.14 -7.90 11.45
C ARG A 563 -22.60 -7.09 10.28
N GLU A 564 -22.49 -5.77 10.44
CA GLU A 564 -21.88 -4.87 9.46
C GLU A 564 -20.41 -5.23 9.23
N ALA A 565 -19.66 -5.55 10.30
CA ALA A 565 -18.28 -6.01 10.21
C ALA A 565 -18.17 -7.31 9.39
N ILE A 566 -18.98 -8.34 9.67
CA ILE A 566 -19.01 -9.60 8.89
C ILE A 566 -19.26 -9.31 7.41
N SER A 567 -20.26 -8.47 7.10
CA SER A 567 -20.58 -8.09 5.71
C SER A 567 -19.39 -7.39 5.02
N GLY A 568 -18.72 -6.48 5.73
CA GLY A 568 -17.51 -5.81 5.27
C GLY A 568 -16.36 -6.79 4.97
N MET A 569 -16.12 -7.74 5.88
CA MET A 569 -15.09 -8.78 5.72
C MET A 569 -15.38 -9.68 4.52
N LYS A 570 -16.63 -10.12 4.36
CA LYS A 570 -17.08 -10.93 3.22
C LYS A 570 -16.88 -10.21 1.88
N SER A 571 -17.14 -8.90 1.85
CA SER A 571 -16.91 -8.05 0.68
C SER A 571 -15.41 -7.98 0.32
N ILE A 572 -14.53 -7.83 1.32
CA ILE A 572 -13.07 -7.87 1.13
C ILE A 572 -12.64 -9.23 0.58
N MET A 573 -13.08 -10.35 1.18
CA MET A 573 -12.74 -11.70 0.71
C MET A 573 -13.18 -11.96 -0.72
N LYS A 574 -14.38 -11.52 -1.10
CA LYS A 574 -14.86 -11.64 -2.48
C LYS A 574 -13.95 -10.88 -3.46
N ARG A 575 -13.50 -9.66 -3.10
CA ARG A 575 -12.55 -8.89 -3.91
C ARG A 575 -11.20 -9.59 -4.02
N MET A 576 -10.67 -10.10 -2.92
CA MET A 576 -9.39 -10.83 -2.92
C MET A 576 -9.43 -12.11 -3.75
N LYS A 577 -10.51 -12.88 -3.65
CA LYS A 577 -10.73 -14.08 -4.47
C LYS A 577 -10.76 -13.75 -5.97
N ARG A 578 -11.47 -12.68 -6.33
CA ARG A 578 -11.52 -12.17 -7.71
C ARG A 578 -10.13 -11.74 -8.20
N ALA A 579 -9.42 -10.93 -7.42
CA ALA A 579 -8.06 -10.49 -7.74
C ALA A 579 -7.07 -11.65 -7.93
N SER A 580 -7.13 -12.67 -7.06
CA SER A 580 -6.31 -13.90 -7.17
C SER A 580 -6.59 -14.69 -8.45
N LYS A 581 -7.86 -14.77 -8.86
CA LYS A 581 -8.27 -15.39 -10.13
C LYS A 581 -7.75 -14.58 -11.33
N GLU A 582 -7.96 -13.28 -11.34
CA GLU A 582 -7.48 -12.36 -12.40
C GLU A 582 -5.95 -12.41 -12.53
N LEU A 583 -5.21 -12.61 -11.43
CA LEU A 583 -3.74 -12.85 -11.40
C LEU A 583 -3.34 -14.13 -12.08
N SER A 584 -4.07 -15.18 -11.80
CA SER A 584 -3.82 -16.47 -12.41
C SER A 584 -4.07 -16.42 -13.92
N GLU A 585 -5.18 -15.80 -14.35
CA GLU A 585 -5.52 -15.61 -15.76
C GLU A 585 -4.53 -14.70 -16.50
N SER A 586 -4.17 -13.56 -15.92
CA SER A 586 -3.23 -12.60 -16.52
C SER A 586 -1.84 -13.20 -16.65
N SER A 587 -1.38 -13.95 -15.64
CA SER A 587 -0.12 -14.70 -15.69
C SER A 587 -0.12 -15.74 -16.81
N LEU A 588 -1.25 -16.44 -17.03
CA LEU A 588 -1.39 -17.41 -18.11
C LEU A 588 -1.39 -16.75 -19.50
N LYS A 589 -2.18 -15.67 -19.68
CA LYS A 589 -2.22 -14.88 -20.92
C LYS A 589 -0.83 -14.34 -21.27
N TYR A 590 -0.11 -13.83 -20.28
CA TYR A 590 1.26 -13.38 -20.48
C TYR A 590 2.21 -14.52 -20.87
N LYS A 591 2.10 -15.70 -20.23
CA LYS A 591 2.91 -16.86 -20.60
C LYS A 591 2.70 -17.23 -22.07
N PHE A 592 1.46 -17.23 -22.54
CA PHE A 592 1.14 -17.47 -23.95
C PHE A 592 1.73 -16.40 -24.88
N PHE A 593 1.54 -15.12 -24.56
CA PHE A 593 2.15 -14.01 -25.29
C PHE A 593 3.68 -14.14 -25.36
N TYR A 594 4.33 -14.40 -24.23
CA TYR A 594 5.77 -14.58 -24.15
C TYR A 594 6.24 -15.74 -25.03
N THR A 595 5.57 -16.90 -25.00
CA THR A 595 5.88 -18.04 -25.87
C THR A 595 5.80 -17.64 -27.35
N LEU A 596 4.76 -16.91 -27.76
CA LEU A 596 4.60 -16.44 -29.13
C LEU A 596 5.72 -15.47 -29.55
N VAL A 597 6.06 -14.51 -28.69
CA VAL A 597 7.13 -13.53 -28.96
C VAL A 597 8.51 -14.21 -29.00
N ASN A 598 8.74 -15.24 -28.18
CA ASN A 598 9.97 -16.05 -28.23
C ASN A 598 10.06 -16.89 -29.50
N ALA A 599 8.98 -17.60 -29.85
CA ALA A 599 8.93 -18.46 -31.04
C ALA A 599 9.12 -17.67 -32.35
N THR A 600 8.72 -16.40 -32.37
CA THR A 600 8.88 -15.49 -33.51
C THR A 600 10.23 -14.76 -33.54
N GLY A 601 11.10 -14.99 -32.55
CA GLY A 601 12.40 -14.29 -32.42
C GLY A 601 12.27 -12.80 -32.07
N LEU A 602 11.06 -12.29 -31.84
CA LEU A 602 10.79 -10.88 -31.53
C LEU A 602 11.43 -10.44 -30.19
N VAL A 603 11.75 -11.38 -29.29
CA VAL A 603 12.51 -11.11 -28.05
C VAL A 603 13.92 -10.59 -28.32
N PHE A 604 14.50 -10.92 -29.48
CA PHE A 604 15.85 -10.47 -29.88
C PHE A 604 15.85 -9.11 -30.57
N LEU A 605 14.68 -8.59 -30.97
CA LEU A 605 14.58 -7.23 -31.48
C LEU A 605 14.58 -6.25 -30.32
N ASP A 606 15.52 -5.30 -30.31
CA ASP A 606 15.51 -4.18 -29.37
C ASP A 606 14.45 -3.13 -29.75
N LYS A 607 13.19 -3.57 -29.82
CA LYS A 607 12.03 -2.69 -29.87
C LYS A 607 11.59 -2.46 -28.42
N PRO A 608 11.68 -1.21 -27.91
CA PRO A 608 11.63 -0.92 -26.49
C PRO A 608 10.48 -1.62 -25.76
N LYS A 609 9.24 -1.46 -26.25
CA LYS A 609 8.04 -2.05 -25.62
C LYS A 609 7.98 -3.58 -25.63
N ILE A 610 8.57 -4.25 -26.63
CA ILE A 610 8.59 -5.72 -26.70
C ILE A 610 9.69 -6.24 -25.77
N TRP A 611 10.85 -5.60 -25.79
CA TRP A 611 11.99 -5.99 -24.97
C TRP A 611 11.73 -5.79 -23.46
N THR A 612 11.18 -4.64 -23.06
CA THR A 612 10.92 -4.32 -21.64
C THR A 612 9.80 -5.20 -21.08
N SER A 613 8.70 -5.36 -21.83
CA SER A 613 7.58 -6.22 -21.41
C SER A 613 7.96 -7.69 -21.32
N THR A 614 8.87 -8.20 -22.17
CA THR A 614 9.32 -9.61 -22.10
C THR A 614 10.35 -9.88 -21.00
N ARG A 615 11.14 -8.88 -20.59
CA ARG A 615 12.18 -9.06 -19.56
C ARG A 615 11.73 -8.81 -18.12
N HIS A 616 10.74 -7.95 -17.89
CA HIS A 616 10.36 -7.53 -16.55
C HIS A 616 8.94 -7.99 -16.17
N PHE A 617 7.98 -7.90 -17.09
CA PHE A 617 6.57 -8.07 -16.75
C PHE A 617 6.22 -9.48 -16.26
N GLY A 618 6.80 -10.52 -16.85
CA GLY A 618 6.54 -11.91 -16.45
C GLY A 618 6.94 -12.21 -15.01
N ALA A 619 8.10 -11.69 -14.58
CA ALA A 619 8.56 -11.87 -13.21
C ALA A 619 7.73 -11.06 -12.21
N ILE A 620 7.31 -9.85 -12.59
CA ILE A 620 6.40 -9.01 -11.81
C ILE A 620 5.06 -9.73 -11.61
N LEU A 621 4.42 -10.17 -12.70
CA LEU A 621 3.15 -10.90 -12.65
C LEU A 621 3.25 -12.19 -11.85
N LYS A 622 4.32 -12.98 -12.05
CA LYS A 622 4.56 -14.19 -11.26
C LYS A 622 4.66 -13.85 -9.77
N SER A 623 5.42 -12.81 -9.41
CA SER A 623 5.57 -12.40 -8.02
C SER A 623 4.25 -11.96 -7.40
N TYR A 624 3.49 -11.11 -8.09
CA TYR A 624 2.17 -10.69 -7.60
C TYR A 624 1.25 -11.89 -7.44
N LYS A 625 1.22 -12.81 -8.39
CA LYS A 625 0.44 -14.05 -8.29
C LYS A 625 0.85 -14.85 -7.05
N ASP A 626 2.14 -15.08 -6.83
CA ASP A 626 2.61 -15.89 -5.71
C ASP A 626 2.33 -15.20 -4.36
N SER A 627 2.61 -13.89 -4.25
CA SER A 627 2.35 -13.10 -3.05
C SER A 627 0.85 -12.97 -2.72
N TYR A 628 -0.01 -12.74 -3.72
CA TYR A 628 -1.45 -12.65 -3.50
C TYR A 628 -2.12 -14.00 -3.27
N LYS A 629 -1.63 -15.08 -3.89
CA LYS A 629 -2.11 -16.44 -3.56
C LYS A 629 -1.82 -16.75 -2.10
N TYR A 630 -0.60 -16.45 -1.65
CA TYR A 630 -0.24 -16.61 -0.25
C TYR A 630 -1.10 -15.73 0.67
N LEU A 631 -1.26 -14.45 0.33
CA LEU A 631 -2.10 -13.53 1.09
C LEU A 631 -3.56 -13.98 1.17
N TYR A 632 -4.13 -14.41 0.04
CA TYR A 632 -5.49 -14.94 -0.03
C TYR A 632 -5.63 -16.16 0.88
N PHE A 633 -4.72 -17.11 0.80
CA PHE A 633 -4.69 -18.27 1.67
C PHE A 633 -4.68 -17.88 3.17
N VAL A 634 -3.75 -17.00 3.57
CA VAL A 634 -3.68 -16.56 4.99
C VAL A 634 -4.95 -15.83 5.41
N LYS A 635 -5.50 -14.96 4.56
CA LYS A 635 -6.71 -14.18 4.86
C LYS A 635 -7.97 -15.04 4.85
N GLU A 636 -8.01 -16.12 4.09
CA GLU A 636 -9.12 -17.08 4.10
C GLU A 636 -9.18 -17.81 5.45
N GLN A 637 -8.05 -18.30 5.95
CA GLN A 637 -7.98 -18.92 7.28
C GLN A 637 -8.36 -17.93 8.40
N ASP A 638 -7.82 -16.70 8.33
CA ASP A 638 -8.12 -15.63 9.28
C ASP A 638 -9.58 -15.13 9.21
N TYR A 639 -10.21 -15.17 8.04
CA TYR A 639 -11.60 -14.77 7.83
C TYR A 639 -12.57 -15.67 8.61
N ASP A 640 -12.44 -16.98 8.45
CA ASP A 640 -13.36 -17.94 9.07
C ASP A 640 -13.31 -17.82 10.60
N GLN A 641 -12.12 -17.69 11.17
CA GLN A 641 -11.93 -17.47 12.60
C GLN A 641 -12.52 -16.14 13.08
N ALA A 642 -12.28 -15.05 12.35
CA ALA A 642 -12.78 -13.73 12.69
C ALA A 642 -14.31 -13.68 12.64
N VAL A 643 -14.93 -14.35 11.67
CA VAL A 643 -16.39 -14.50 11.57
C VAL A 643 -16.92 -15.32 12.74
N ALA A 644 -16.37 -16.50 13.01
CA ALA A 644 -16.81 -17.37 14.11
C ALA A 644 -16.73 -16.65 15.48
N LYS A 645 -15.69 -15.85 15.70
CA LYS A 645 -15.56 -14.99 16.89
C LYS A 645 -16.67 -13.96 16.99
N ILE A 646 -16.98 -13.27 15.90
CA ILE A 646 -18.05 -12.26 15.86
C ILE A 646 -19.43 -12.92 16.02
N GLU A 647 -19.65 -14.08 15.41
CA GLU A 647 -20.90 -14.83 15.55
C GLU A 647 -21.11 -15.29 17.00
N SER A 648 -20.09 -15.86 17.63
CA SER A 648 -20.11 -16.19 19.08
C SER A 648 -20.45 -14.97 19.94
N ARG A 649 -19.94 -13.78 19.58
CA ARG A 649 -20.26 -12.51 20.25
C ARG A 649 -21.72 -12.10 20.05
N ILE A 650 -22.22 -12.18 18.82
CA ILE A 650 -23.62 -11.88 18.50
C ILE A 650 -24.54 -12.80 19.28
N ASP A 651 -24.20 -14.08 19.37
CA ASP A 651 -24.95 -15.09 20.13
C ASP A 651 -24.93 -14.76 21.63
N ALA A 652 -23.76 -14.43 22.18
CA ALA A 652 -23.63 -14.03 23.58
C ALA A 652 -24.45 -12.77 23.92
N TYR A 653 -24.38 -11.74 23.08
CA TYR A 653 -25.17 -10.51 23.27
C TYR A 653 -26.67 -10.77 23.14
N SER A 654 -27.06 -11.62 22.18
CA SER A 654 -28.47 -11.99 21.99
C SER A 654 -28.99 -12.78 23.18
N HIS A 655 -28.21 -13.73 23.69
CA HIS A 655 -28.54 -14.48 24.90
C HIS A 655 -28.67 -13.55 26.11
N LYS A 656 -27.73 -12.60 26.30
CA LYS A 656 -27.82 -11.61 27.39
C LYS A 656 -29.07 -10.74 27.28
N ILE A 657 -29.49 -10.35 26.07
CA ILE A 657 -30.78 -9.66 25.86
C ILE A 657 -31.95 -10.56 26.29
N HIS A 658 -31.93 -11.86 25.99
CA HIS A 658 -32.99 -12.78 26.43
C HIS A 658 -33.04 -12.92 27.95
N GLU A 659 -31.89 -13.09 28.60
CA GLU A 659 -31.74 -13.11 30.07
C GLU A 659 -32.30 -11.83 30.71
N LEU A 660 -31.87 -10.65 30.23
CA LEU A 660 -32.31 -9.34 30.75
C LEU A 660 -33.78 -9.01 30.50
N ASN A 661 -34.43 -9.74 29.59
CA ASN A 661 -35.88 -9.69 29.36
C ASN A 661 -36.65 -10.76 30.16
N GLY A 662 -35.99 -11.52 31.03
CA GLY A 662 -36.59 -12.60 31.81
C GLY A 662 -36.94 -13.85 30.98
N LYS A 663 -36.39 -13.98 29.77
CA LYS A 663 -36.68 -15.08 28.82
C LYS A 663 -35.66 -16.23 28.90
N SER A 664 -34.60 -16.10 29.69
CA SER A 664 -33.61 -17.15 29.96
C SER A 664 -33.11 -17.04 31.40
N LYS A 665 -32.81 -18.17 32.06
CA LYS A 665 -32.26 -18.24 33.43
C LYS A 665 -30.80 -18.73 33.49
N SER A 666 -30.20 -19.09 32.35
CA SER A 666 -28.84 -19.63 32.30
C SER A 666 -27.82 -18.51 32.12
N GLU A 667 -26.84 -18.41 33.01
CA GLU A 667 -25.68 -17.55 32.77
C GLU A 667 -24.74 -18.23 31.75
N ILE A 668 -24.30 -17.48 30.73
CA ILE A 668 -23.41 -17.99 29.68
C ILE A 668 -21.98 -17.50 29.91
N PHE A 669 -21.02 -18.38 29.69
CA PHE A 669 -19.61 -18.00 29.69
C PHE A 669 -19.20 -17.50 28.30
N TYR A 670 -18.87 -16.22 28.21
CA TYR A 670 -18.29 -15.60 27.02
C TYR A 670 -17.05 -14.81 27.42
N SER A 671 -15.95 -15.02 26.71
CA SER A 671 -14.78 -14.16 26.78
C SER A 671 -14.33 -13.70 25.39
N GLU A 672 -13.82 -12.47 25.32
CA GLU A 672 -13.10 -11.93 24.16
C GLU A 672 -11.68 -12.48 24.05
N LYS A 673 -11.16 -13.06 25.14
CA LYS A 673 -9.83 -13.66 25.20
C LYS A 673 -9.97 -15.16 25.04
N PHE A 674 -9.41 -15.66 23.94
CA PHE A 674 -9.38 -17.10 23.65
C PHE A 674 -8.72 -17.90 24.78
N PHE A 675 -7.68 -17.34 25.42
CA PHE A 675 -7.00 -17.96 26.55
C PHE A 675 -7.92 -18.23 27.75
N ASP A 676 -8.94 -17.40 27.99
CA ASP A 676 -9.86 -17.61 29.12
C ASP A 676 -10.69 -18.88 28.92
N TYR A 677 -10.91 -19.33 27.67
CA TYR A 677 -11.54 -20.62 27.40
C TYR A 677 -10.59 -21.79 27.74
N PHE A 678 -9.27 -21.63 27.55
CA PHE A 678 -8.27 -22.63 27.97
C PHE A 678 -8.14 -22.69 29.49
N GLU A 679 -8.14 -21.54 30.18
CA GLU A 679 -8.17 -21.50 31.63
C GLU A 679 -9.45 -22.16 32.16
N LYS A 680 -10.61 -21.89 31.54
CA LYS A 680 -11.89 -22.53 31.88
C LYS A 680 -11.85 -24.05 31.67
N LEU A 681 -11.06 -24.51 30.70
CA LEU A 681 -10.75 -25.91 30.42
C LEU A 681 -9.68 -26.53 31.33
N GLY A 682 -9.06 -25.75 32.22
CA GLY A 682 -7.98 -26.21 33.10
C GLY A 682 -6.63 -26.39 32.41
N ILE A 683 -6.43 -25.87 31.19
CA ILE A 683 -5.15 -25.89 30.47
C ILE A 683 -4.35 -24.62 30.81
N LYS A 684 -3.28 -24.76 31.60
CA LYS A 684 -2.33 -23.68 31.91
C LYS A 684 -1.15 -23.62 30.91
N ASP A 685 -0.55 -22.44 30.78
CA ASP A 685 0.56 -22.13 29.84
C ASP A 685 1.80 -23.04 30.02
N GLU A 686 2.05 -23.47 31.26
CA GLU A 686 3.17 -24.32 31.67
C GLU A 686 3.19 -25.70 30.98
N TYR A 687 2.03 -26.20 30.54
CA TYR A 687 1.85 -27.58 30.05
C TYR A 687 2.15 -27.79 28.55
N LEU A 688 2.66 -26.77 27.85
CA LEU A 688 2.74 -26.76 26.39
C LEU A 688 4.17 -26.84 25.83
N SER A 689 5.19 -26.93 26.68
CA SER A 689 6.58 -26.68 26.27
C SER A 689 7.39 -27.91 25.80
N TYR A 690 6.95 -29.15 26.03
CA TYR A 690 7.69 -30.35 25.55
C TYR A 690 6.82 -31.60 25.41
N LEU A 691 6.78 -32.20 24.21
CA LEU A 691 5.95 -33.37 23.90
C LEU A 691 6.78 -34.40 23.10
N SER A 692 6.90 -35.63 23.60
CA SER A 692 7.58 -36.73 22.88
C SER A 692 6.57 -37.58 22.12
N LEU A 693 6.67 -37.56 20.79
CA LEU A 693 6.00 -38.45 19.85
C LEU A 693 6.90 -39.69 19.71
N SER A 694 6.53 -40.79 20.37
CA SER A 694 7.14 -42.12 20.21
C SER A 694 8.66 -42.27 20.45
N GLY A 695 9.30 -41.34 21.17
CA GLY A 695 10.74 -41.41 21.49
C GLY A 695 11.68 -41.00 20.34
N VAL A 696 11.14 -40.72 19.14
CA VAL A 696 11.92 -40.33 17.95
C VAL A 696 11.56 -38.93 17.45
N ILE A 697 10.30 -38.50 17.60
CA ILE A 697 9.83 -37.19 17.15
C ILE A 697 9.57 -36.32 18.38
N SER A 698 10.09 -35.09 18.38
CA SER A 698 9.84 -34.08 19.41
C SER A 698 8.88 -33.02 18.89
N ALA A 699 7.89 -32.67 19.70
CA ALA A 699 6.96 -31.58 19.43
C ALA A 699 7.11 -30.47 20.46
N ARG A 700 7.06 -29.23 19.99
CA ARG A 700 7.01 -28.03 20.82
C ARG A 700 5.79 -27.22 20.42
N CYS A 701 4.88 -26.99 21.35
CA CYS A 701 3.83 -26.01 21.17
C CYS A 701 4.43 -24.63 21.48
N ASP A 702 4.37 -23.70 20.52
CA ASP A 702 4.74 -22.32 20.77
C ASP A 702 3.46 -21.54 21.04
N VAL A 703 3.06 -21.50 22.31
CA VAL A 703 1.98 -20.64 22.82
C VAL A 703 2.44 -19.24 23.18
N SER A 704 3.74 -18.92 22.99
CA SER A 704 4.31 -17.59 23.28
C SER A 704 3.35 -16.48 22.87
N PRO A 705 3.09 -15.54 23.79
CA PRO A 705 1.77 -14.98 24.05
C PRO A 705 1.13 -14.53 22.76
N VAL A 706 0.19 -15.34 22.31
CA VAL A 706 -0.88 -14.94 21.42
C VAL A 706 -1.71 -13.90 22.21
N LYS A 707 -1.22 -12.65 22.26
CA LYS A 707 -1.89 -11.52 22.94
C LYS A 707 -3.35 -11.45 22.49
N LYS A 708 -4.28 -11.23 23.44
CA LYS A 708 -5.73 -10.98 23.25
C LYS A 708 -6.35 -11.52 21.94
N GLY A 709 -6.92 -12.72 22.00
CA GLY A 709 -8.12 -13.05 21.21
C GLY A 709 -7.94 -13.73 19.85
N TYR A 710 -6.93 -14.60 19.67
CA TYR A 710 -6.80 -15.45 18.48
C TYR A 710 -7.08 -16.93 18.79
N SER A 711 -7.62 -17.67 17.82
CA SER A 711 -8.20 -19.02 18.00
C SER A 711 -7.27 -20.19 17.64
N PHE A 712 -5.97 -19.93 17.43
CA PHE A 712 -5.02 -20.93 16.96
C PHE A 712 -3.67 -20.86 17.67
N PHE A 713 -2.95 -21.98 17.67
CA PHE A 713 -1.58 -22.10 18.17
C PHE A 713 -0.68 -22.87 17.21
N PHE A 714 0.64 -22.75 17.37
CA PHE A 714 1.59 -23.44 16.50
C PHE A 714 2.14 -24.70 17.16
N ILE A 715 2.06 -25.83 16.46
CA ILE A 715 2.83 -27.04 16.79
C ILE A 715 4.05 -27.08 15.90
N ARG A 716 5.24 -27.22 16.49
CA ARG A 716 6.48 -27.49 15.75
C ARG A 716 6.94 -28.91 16.00
N LEU A 717 7.12 -29.68 14.93
CA LEU A 717 7.63 -31.05 14.99
C LEU A 717 9.09 -31.11 14.55
N GLY A 718 9.82 -32.08 15.06
CA GLY A 718 11.22 -32.33 14.72
C GLY A 718 11.74 -33.67 15.27
N LYS A 719 13.01 -33.99 15.06
CA LYS A 719 13.63 -35.25 15.51
C LYS A 719 14.72 -34.95 16.54
N ASN A 720 14.78 -35.71 17.64
CA ASN A 720 15.88 -35.71 18.63
C ASN A 720 16.47 -34.33 18.96
N GLY A 721 15.75 -33.50 19.73
CA GLY A 721 16.25 -32.21 20.21
C GLY A 721 16.29 -31.08 19.17
N ILE A 722 16.08 -31.39 17.89
CA ILE A 722 15.95 -30.41 16.81
C ILE A 722 14.46 -30.24 16.49
N CYS A 723 13.76 -29.39 17.25
CA CYS A 723 12.41 -28.93 16.91
C CYS A 723 12.45 -27.92 15.75
N ASN A 724 11.35 -27.77 15.00
CA ASN A 724 11.07 -26.77 13.92
C ASN A 724 11.13 -27.28 12.47
N ARG A 725 11.14 -28.60 12.22
CA ARG A 725 11.18 -29.19 10.87
C ARG A 725 9.84 -29.13 10.13
N LEU A 726 8.75 -29.37 10.86
CA LEU A 726 7.41 -29.02 10.41
C LEU A 726 6.78 -28.02 11.37
N THR A 727 5.98 -27.12 10.84
CA THR A 727 5.12 -26.23 11.63
C THR A 727 3.69 -26.45 11.19
N PHE A 728 2.80 -26.65 12.14
CA PHE A 728 1.36 -26.72 11.95
C PHE A 728 0.71 -25.55 12.66
N ILE A 729 -0.35 -25.03 12.05
CA ILE A 729 -1.34 -24.18 12.70
C ILE A 729 -2.44 -25.12 13.21
N VAL A 730 -2.80 -25.01 14.49
CA VAL A 730 -3.92 -25.75 15.09
C VAL A 730 -5.05 -24.79 15.38
N GLU A 731 -6.21 -25.04 14.81
CA GLU A 731 -7.41 -24.25 14.99
C GLU A 731 -8.48 -25.05 15.74
N LEU A 732 -9.26 -24.37 16.58
CA LEU A 732 -10.41 -24.95 17.30
C LEU A 732 -11.68 -24.15 16.95
N PRO A 733 -12.31 -24.42 15.79
CA PRO A 733 -13.30 -23.51 15.20
C PRO A 733 -14.59 -23.34 16.03
N GLU A 734 -15.03 -24.37 16.76
CA GLU A 734 -16.32 -24.35 17.49
C GLU A 734 -16.17 -24.23 19.01
N ILE A 735 -14.95 -24.11 19.56
CA ILE A 735 -14.73 -24.16 21.01
C ILE A 735 -15.50 -23.09 21.80
N SER A 736 -15.60 -21.87 21.26
CA SER A 736 -16.36 -20.79 21.90
C SER A 736 -17.86 -21.07 21.91
N LYS A 737 -18.39 -21.63 20.83
CA LYS A 737 -19.80 -21.98 20.68
C LYS A 737 -20.20 -23.17 21.56
N GLU A 738 -19.34 -24.19 21.63
CA GLU A 738 -19.53 -25.32 22.53
C GLU A 738 -19.51 -24.88 24.01
N MET A 739 -18.61 -23.95 24.37
CA MET A 739 -18.54 -23.38 25.72
C MET A 739 -19.73 -22.48 26.07
N LEU A 740 -20.26 -21.73 25.11
CA LEU A 740 -21.49 -20.95 25.27
C LEU A 740 -22.71 -21.84 25.58
N GLN A 741 -22.70 -23.08 25.08
CA GLN A 741 -23.77 -24.07 25.29
C GLN A 741 -23.60 -24.88 26.58
N SER A 742 -22.40 -24.94 27.15
CA SER A 742 -22.16 -25.66 28.41
C SER A 742 -22.61 -24.82 29.61
N SER A 743 -23.79 -25.12 30.16
CA SER A 743 -24.28 -24.51 31.39
C SER A 743 -23.68 -25.22 32.60
N THR A 744 -22.62 -24.67 33.24
CA THR A 744 -22.31 -24.87 34.68
C THR A 744 -21.03 -24.15 35.15
N GLU A 745 -21.02 -23.78 36.43
CA GLU A 745 -19.92 -23.14 37.18
C GLU A 745 -18.64 -24.00 37.34
N GLY A 746 -18.59 -25.22 36.81
CA GLY A 746 -17.44 -26.13 36.93
C GLY A 746 -16.41 -26.00 35.80
N ILE A 747 -15.14 -26.29 36.11
CA ILE A 747 -14.12 -26.61 35.09
C ILE A 747 -14.67 -27.76 34.25
N VAL A 748 -14.61 -27.66 32.92
CA VAL A 748 -14.97 -28.79 32.04
C VAL A 748 -13.89 -29.85 32.21
N GLU A 749 -14.03 -30.72 33.21
CA GLU A 749 -13.03 -31.76 33.52
C GLU A 749 -12.91 -32.82 32.41
N LYS A 750 -13.85 -32.83 31.44
CA LYS A 750 -13.91 -33.76 30.31
C LYS A 750 -14.57 -33.14 29.08
N GLY A 751 -13.85 -33.08 27.95
CA GLY A 751 -14.38 -32.55 26.69
C GLY A 751 -13.66 -33.10 25.45
N LYS A 752 -14.33 -33.08 24.29
CA LYS A 752 -13.80 -33.45 22.97
C LYS A 752 -14.15 -32.33 21.99
N PHE A 753 -13.14 -31.65 21.46
CA PHE A 753 -13.28 -30.48 20.62
C PHE A 753 -12.67 -30.75 19.24
N GLU A 754 -13.41 -30.48 18.17
CA GLU A 754 -12.86 -30.60 16.82
C GLU A 754 -11.71 -29.60 16.61
N ALA A 755 -10.64 -30.08 15.96
CA ALA A 755 -9.47 -29.29 15.63
C ALA A 755 -9.13 -29.43 14.14
N LEU A 756 -8.60 -28.38 13.55
CA LEU A 756 -8.05 -28.40 12.20
C LEU A 756 -6.54 -28.15 12.29
N LEU A 757 -5.74 -29.07 11.74
CA LEU A 757 -4.28 -28.92 11.65
C LEU A 757 -3.90 -28.60 10.21
N THR A 758 -3.41 -27.39 9.98
CA THR A 758 -2.94 -26.97 8.66
C THR A 758 -1.42 -26.98 8.63
N LEU A 759 -0.83 -27.71 7.69
CA LEU A 759 0.62 -27.70 7.48
C LEU A 759 1.03 -26.32 7.01
N PHE A 760 1.77 -25.62 7.85
CA PHE A 760 2.18 -24.25 7.61
C PHE A 760 3.55 -24.15 6.95
N ASN A 761 4.51 -24.96 7.41
CA ASN A 761 5.85 -24.96 6.84
C ASN A 761 6.50 -26.33 6.98
N ILE A 762 7.29 -26.69 5.97
CA ILE A 762 8.22 -27.80 5.97
C ILE A 762 9.58 -27.20 5.60
N ASP A 763 10.59 -27.31 6.45
CA ASP A 763 11.96 -27.09 5.93
C ASP A 763 12.20 -28.19 4.88
N GLU A 764 12.78 -27.97 3.71
CA GLU A 764 12.82 -29.04 2.67
C GLU A 764 13.91 -30.10 2.94
N SER A 765 14.29 -30.32 4.20
CA SER A 765 15.27 -31.34 4.55
C SER A 765 14.78 -32.75 4.23
N PRO A 766 15.66 -33.70 3.90
CA PRO A 766 15.27 -35.10 3.73
C PRO A 766 14.50 -35.65 4.93
N GLU A 767 14.84 -35.21 6.14
CA GLU A 767 14.22 -35.66 7.38
C GLU A 767 12.85 -35.03 7.65
N SER A 768 12.64 -33.76 7.33
CA SER A 768 11.30 -33.17 7.40
C SER A 768 10.39 -33.72 6.32
N LEU A 769 10.91 -34.02 5.13
CA LEU A 769 10.20 -34.74 4.07
C LEU A 769 9.87 -36.16 4.50
N ASP A 770 10.75 -36.84 5.23
CA ASP A 770 10.48 -38.14 5.86
C ASP A 770 9.37 -38.02 6.92
N ILE A 771 9.44 -37.04 7.82
CA ILE A 771 8.39 -36.81 8.82
C ILE A 771 7.06 -36.42 8.13
N TYR A 772 7.09 -35.54 7.13
CA TYR A 772 5.93 -35.18 6.31
C TYR A 772 5.38 -36.39 5.57
N LYS A 773 6.23 -37.23 4.97
CA LYS A 773 5.81 -38.44 4.27
C LYS A 773 5.09 -39.40 5.21
N LYS A 774 5.65 -39.62 6.40
CA LYS A 774 5.07 -40.45 7.46
C LYS A 774 3.74 -39.92 7.97
N ILE A 775 3.55 -38.60 7.95
CA ILE A 775 2.31 -37.96 8.39
C ILE A 775 1.26 -37.91 7.26
N PHE A 776 1.66 -37.56 6.03
CA PHE A 776 0.77 -37.18 4.92
C PHE A 776 0.82 -38.12 3.71
N LEU A 777 2.00 -38.48 3.18
CA LEU A 777 2.11 -39.22 1.91
C LEU A 777 1.84 -40.73 2.02
N THR A 778 1.87 -41.29 3.24
CA THR A 778 1.39 -42.66 3.46
C THR A 778 -0.14 -42.76 3.31
N ASN A 779 -0.87 -41.65 3.39
CA ASN A 779 -2.32 -41.63 3.60
C ASN A 779 -3.13 -40.84 2.55
N TYR A 780 -2.47 -40.06 1.68
CA TYR A 780 -3.08 -39.42 0.51
C TYR A 780 -2.38 -39.92 -0.77
N PRO A 781 -3.13 -40.29 -1.83
CA PRO A 781 -2.54 -40.82 -3.06
C PRO A 781 -1.52 -39.84 -3.66
N ALA A 782 -0.45 -40.40 -4.21
CA ALA A 782 0.66 -39.64 -4.77
C ALA A 782 0.15 -38.65 -5.86
N GLY A 783 0.12 -37.36 -5.53
CA GLY A 783 -0.31 -36.31 -6.45
C GLY A 783 -0.89 -35.07 -5.76
N GLU A 784 -1.50 -35.22 -4.58
CA GLU A 784 -2.10 -34.12 -3.83
C GLU A 784 -1.36 -33.90 -2.50
N ARG A 785 -0.77 -32.71 -2.32
CA ARG A 785 -0.34 -32.28 -0.98
C ARG A 785 -1.62 -31.92 -0.22
N SER A 786 -2.04 -32.77 0.73
CA SER A 786 -3.07 -32.37 1.69
C SER A 786 -2.47 -31.31 2.62
N GLU A 787 -3.01 -30.10 2.58
CA GLU A 787 -2.53 -28.97 3.40
C GLU A 787 -3.19 -28.95 4.78
N SER A 788 -4.24 -29.74 5.02
CA SER A 788 -5.01 -29.74 6.28
C SER A 788 -5.50 -31.13 6.71
N LEU A 789 -5.55 -31.36 8.01
CA LEU A 789 -6.02 -32.60 8.66
C LEU A 789 -7.08 -32.27 9.73
N LYS A 790 -8.14 -33.07 9.80
CA LYS A 790 -9.09 -33.02 10.92
C LYS A 790 -8.53 -33.77 12.11
N ALA A 791 -8.60 -33.17 13.29
CA ALA A 791 -8.23 -33.78 14.55
C ALA A 791 -9.29 -33.51 15.62
N LEU A 792 -9.07 -34.11 16.79
CA LEU A 792 -9.89 -33.93 17.97
C LEU A 792 -8.96 -33.66 19.16
N LEU A 793 -9.20 -32.54 19.83
CA LEU A 793 -8.59 -32.19 21.10
C LEU A 793 -9.45 -32.77 22.22
N LYS A 794 -8.91 -33.70 22.97
CA LYS A 794 -9.55 -34.31 24.14
C LYS A 794 -8.90 -33.80 25.42
N ILE A 795 -9.69 -33.38 26.37
CA ILE A 795 -9.24 -32.87 27.66
C ILE A 795 -9.81 -33.76 28.75
N GLU A 796 -8.95 -34.30 29.61
CA GLU A 796 -9.32 -35.16 30.74
C GLU A 796 -8.40 -34.87 31.95
N LYS A 797 -8.97 -34.46 33.09
CA LYS A 797 -8.25 -34.31 34.37
C LYS A 797 -6.97 -33.45 34.31
N GLY A 798 -6.99 -32.35 33.55
CA GLY A 798 -5.82 -31.46 33.38
C GLY A 798 -4.75 -32.00 32.41
N GLU A 799 -4.99 -33.16 31.78
CA GLU A 799 -4.24 -33.61 30.61
C GLU A 799 -5.02 -33.27 29.34
N TRP A 800 -4.31 -32.99 28.24
CA TRP A 800 -4.93 -32.83 26.94
C TRP A 800 -4.22 -33.72 25.90
N GLN A 801 -4.99 -34.19 24.93
CA GLN A 801 -4.55 -35.06 23.86
C GLN A 801 -5.10 -34.56 22.52
N LEU A 802 -4.24 -34.39 21.52
CA LEU A 802 -4.67 -34.12 20.15
C LEU A 802 -4.52 -35.42 19.33
N TYR A 803 -5.57 -35.84 18.63
CA TYR A 803 -5.52 -37.03 17.77
C TYR A 803 -6.26 -36.80 16.46
N ASP A 804 -5.74 -37.41 15.39
CA ASP A 804 -6.34 -37.36 14.06
C ASP A 804 -7.71 -38.04 14.02
N THR A 805 -8.66 -37.43 13.32
CA THR A 805 -10.02 -37.95 13.08
C THR A 805 -10.34 -38.18 11.61
N SER A 806 -9.43 -37.88 10.69
CA SER A 806 -9.57 -38.08 9.24
C SER A 806 -9.65 -39.55 8.81
N GLY A 807 -9.42 -40.47 9.76
CA GLY A 807 -9.92 -41.83 9.74
C GLY A 807 -8.85 -42.88 9.45
N PHE A 808 -8.14 -43.36 10.49
CA PHE A 808 -7.67 -44.76 10.64
C PHE A 808 -7.33 -45.06 12.12
N SER A 809 -7.43 -46.34 12.49
CA SER A 809 -7.40 -46.95 13.84
C SER A 809 -7.59 -45.97 15.01
N LYS A 810 -8.82 -45.93 15.56
CA LYS A 810 -9.15 -45.18 16.79
C LYS A 810 -7.99 -45.28 17.79
N ASN A 811 -7.39 -44.13 18.15
CA ASN A 811 -6.46 -43.91 19.28
C ASN A 811 -4.94 -43.76 19.03
N GLN A 812 -4.44 -43.34 17.84
CA GLN A 812 -3.08 -42.79 17.80
C GLN A 812 -3.05 -41.36 18.34
N VAL A 813 -2.50 -41.19 19.55
CA VAL A 813 -2.28 -39.89 20.21
C VAL A 813 -1.15 -39.15 19.51
N TRP A 814 -1.42 -38.00 18.89
CA TRP A 814 -0.40 -37.17 18.23
C TRP A 814 0.36 -36.32 19.25
N LEU A 815 -0.29 -35.87 20.31
CA LEU A 815 0.36 -35.08 21.36
C LEU A 815 -0.32 -35.38 22.69
N LYS A 816 0.45 -35.64 23.75
CA LYS A 816 -0.07 -35.82 25.12
C LYS A 816 0.63 -34.86 26.07
N GLY A 817 -0.06 -33.79 26.48
CA GLY A 817 0.38 -32.94 27.59
C GLY A 817 0.13 -33.66 28.91
N LYS A 818 1.18 -33.98 29.68
CA LYS A 818 1.06 -34.48 31.05
C LYS A 818 1.30 -33.35 32.03
N ARG A 819 0.60 -33.39 33.17
CA ARG A 819 0.95 -32.60 34.35
C ARG A 819 2.36 -33.00 34.77
N GLN A 820 3.36 -32.13 34.62
CA GLN A 820 4.59 -32.31 35.39
C GLN A 820 4.20 -32.07 36.85
N LEU A 821 4.21 -33.12 37.66
CA LEU A 821 4.26 -32.95 39.10
C LEU A 821 5.58 -32.23 39.41
N PRO A 822 5.59 -31.25 40.32
CA PRO A 822 6.84 -30.63 40.75
C PRO A 822 7.78 -31.74 41.23
N LEU A 823 9.03 -31.71 40.76
CA LEU A 823 10.11 -32.52 41.30
C LEU A 823 10.45 -32.09 42.72
#